data_AF-A0A8H4ZRR7-F1
#
_entry.id   AF-A0A8H4ZRR7-F1
#
_cell.length_a   1.000
_cell.length_b   1.000
_cell.length_c   1.000
_cell.angle_alpha   90.00
_cell.angle_beta   90.00
_cell.angle_gamma   90.00
#
_symmetry.space_group_name_H-M   'P 1'
#
loop_
_entity.id
_entity.type
_entity.pdbx_description
1 polymer ?
#
loop_
_entity_poly.entity_id
_entity_poly.type
_entity_poly.pdbx_seq_one_letter_code
_entity_poly.pdbx_strand_id
1 'polypeptide(L)'
;MSTRRSARLHALQDRAPTSAQDDSGPGMPSKTGKRKGTVSELNEKPLVISNAKRRVANDDGRPATKKARAETSRKKAEELSEKSPTSTTTDLLWSCPREILNLILDHIEDTRTLGRLSCTSKSYFAMVVPRLYEHIDISVAYHAHIPKLIRTLEPFLSINQRKQLRKEGQYRGQQASFPNVVDPQKKPGFGEYARQASLFIGDPGKNHKFIVNRYVEEALKNMTNLEIVETSSITESISKSLASQKNLRALNVSAGNLGESEAKPLAKIKDLKHLAIHLLGFASPNFRKDNTPLSLILNSRTTLRSLDIETGSFSSVFLDDWPKGKSLTSLKSFSLTGATIDEDFLNSLANAVDFVALEQLKFGYLSHDLKILFEYLNDVFSKARDNQKAEIKLRNLDIEMGKETSFAVPEEQEAHVDARIDFISSFDTLTCLELHDYGQYRQEITVNPGLKSSLVRAILKHEKLAKLKISYRGVTSGYKITCLEPDTVSTLVDSLPQLKVFEFIPEPTRLAEIARIICRGRNLTTVTLITGGSWSSLAENQEKGLEFLHSIFQQVLKGDVNNDTGVFKWEDHSKITRVAVDWMIWEVGSKLGKAKKGMKKAKKMSVAVGKQKREVLYRDIADFVRVPLLSGLGSKWVDKVKNDIK
;
A
#
# COMPACT_ATOMS: atom_id res chain seq x y z
N MET A 1 -11.64 -84.81 -28.96
CA MET A 1 -12.92 -84.33 -29.55
C MET A 1 -13.21 -82.96 -28.93
N SER A 2 -13.39 -81.84 -29.64
CA SER A 2 -14.40 -81.47 -30.67
C SER A 2 -15.73 -81.02 -30.03
N THR A 3 -16.33 -79.84 -30.27
CA THR A 3 -15.96 -78.68 -31.16
C THR A 3 -16.79 -77.39 -30.90
N ARG A 4 -16.14 -76.20 -30.90
CA ARG A 4 -16.62 -74.85 -31.37
C ARG A 4 -17.88 -74.18 -30.72
N ARG A 5 -18.08 -72.84 -30.69
CA ARG A 5 -17.27 -71.58 -30.86
C ARG A 5 -18.08 -70.39 -30.26
N SER A 6 -17.49 -69.44 -29.49
CA SER A 6 -17.03 -68.06 -29.87
C SER A 6 -18.17 -67.02 -30.13
N ALA A 7 -18.08 -65.70 -29.84
CA ALA A 7 -16.94 -64.81 -29.53
C ALA A 7 -17.37 -63.58 -28.63
N ARG A 8 -16.56 -63.10 -27.65
CA ARG A 8 -15.68 -61.87 -27.63
C ARG A 8 -16.39 -60.50 -27.47
N LEU A 9 -15.88 -59.45 -26.79
CA LEU A 9 -14.75 -59.12 -25.85
C LEU A 9 -15.18 -57.82 -25.05
N HIS A 10 -14.94 -57.64 -23.74
CA HIS A 10 -13.74 -57.14 -23.01
C HIS A 10 -13.24 -55.72 -23.40
N ALA A 11 -12.63 -54.90 -22.52
CA ALA A 11 -12.18 -55.03 -21.12
C ALA A 11 -12.45 -53.71 -20.33
N LEU A 12 -12.30 -53.58 -19.00
CA LEU A 12 -11.10 -53.76 -18.14
C LEU A 12 -11.48 -54.20 -16.71
N GLN A 13 -10.50 -54.71 -15.95
CA GLN A 13 -10.67 -55.20 -14.57
C GLN A 13 -9.38 -54.99 -13.74
N ASP A 14 -9.53 -54.94 -12.41
CA ASP A 14 -8.51 -54.56 -11.42
C ASP A 14 -7.36 -55.57 -11.21
N ARG A 15 -6.34 -55.15 -10.45
CA ARG A 15 -5.84 -55.94 -9.31
C ARG A 15 -4.98 -55.17 -8.29
N ALA A 16 -5.26 -55.44 -7.02
CA ALA A 16 -4.38 -55.27 -5.85
C ALA A 16 -3.78 -56.68 -5.52
N PRO A 17 -3.38 -57.11 -4.29
CA PRO A 17 -3.39 -56.48 -2.96
C PRO A 17 -2.14 -56.73 -2.07
N THR A 18 -2.18 -56.29 -0.80
CA THR A 18 -1.50 -56.99 0.32
C THR A 18 -2.27 -56.79 1.65
N SER A 19 -2.16 -57.77 2.56
CA SER A 19 -2.78 -57.92 3.90
C SER A 19 -1.89 -57.33 5.03
N ALA A 20 -2.28 -57.14 6.30
CA ALA A 20 -3.55 -56.99 7.06
C ALA A 20 -3.16 -56.49 8.51
N GLN A 21 -3.86 -56.57 9.65
CA GLN A 21 -5.13 -57.19 10.11
C GLN A 21 -5.62 -56.51 11.45
N ASP A 22 -6.56 -57.16 12.14
CA ASP A 22 -7.01 -57.11 13.55
C ASP A 22 -7.82 -55.89 14.06
N ASP A 23 -8.94 -56.04 14.81
CA ASP A 23 -9.86 -57.18 15.03
C ASP A 23 -11.22 -56.66 15.57
N SER A 24 -12.23 -57.52 15.80
CA SER A 24 -13.55 -57.32 16.46
C SER A 24 -14.75 -56.86 15.60
N GLY A 25 -15.84 -57.66 15.60
CA GLY A 25 -17.18 -57.33 15.09
C GLY A 25 -18.24 -57.21 16.22
N PRO A 26 -19.53 -57.60 16.07
CA PRO A 26 -20.24 -58.12 14.88
C PRO A 26 -21.71 -57.60 14.68
N GLY A 27 -22.42 -58.10 13.66
CA GLY A 27 -23.84 -58.54 13.78
C GLY A 27 -25.02 -57.54 13.62
N MET A 28 -25.78 -57.68 12.51
CA MET A 28 -27.16 -57.17 12.29
C MET A 28 -28.21 -58.22 12.74
N PRO A 29 -29.50 -57.91 13.10
CA PRO A 29 -30.56 -57.77 12.06
C PRO A 29 -31.91 -57.05 12.37
N SER A 30 -32.51 -56.49 11.29
CA SER A 30 -33.94 -56.58 10.86
C SER A 30 -35.16 -55.94 11.59
N LYS A 31 -35.92 -55.17 10.77
CA LYS A 31 -37.40 -55.16 10.55
C LYS A 31 -38.41 -54.37 11.44
N THR A 32 -39.04 -53.39 10.76
CA THR A 32 -40.49 -52.98 10.78
C THR A 32 -41.15 -52.34 12.02
N GLY A 33 -41.59 -51.07 11.88
CA GLY A 33 -42.54 -50.37 12.78
C GLY A 33 -43.05 -49.04 12.18
N LYS A 34 -44.30 -48.62 12.46
CA LYS A 34 -44.99 -47.48 11.78
C LYS A 34 -44.97 -46.15 12.58
N ARG A 35 -44.83 -45.01 11.87
CA ARG A 35 -45.12 -43.60 12.28
C ARG A 35 -44.17 -43.01 13.35
N LYS A 36 -43.94 -41.68 13.48
CA LYS A 36 -44.64 -40.48 12.94
C LYS A 36 -43.67 -39.26 12.85
N GLY A 37 -43.88 -38.33 11.89
CA GLY A 37 -43.19 -37.01 11.75
C GLY A 37 -42.22 -36.95 10.56
N THR A 38 -42.40 -36.12 9.51
CA THR A 38 -42.18 -34.64 9.38
C THR A 38 -40.73 -34.21 9.64
N VAL A 39 -40.04 -33.48 8.76
CA VAL A 39 -40.47 -32.46 7.75
C VAL A 39 -39.97 -32.79 6.32
N SER A 40 -40.51 -32.13 5.29
CA SER A 40 -40.32 -32.43 3.84
C SER A 40 -39.37 -31.48 3.09
N GLU A 41 -39.01 -31.85 1.87
CA GLU A 41 -37.96 -31.28 1.01
C GLU A 41 -38.46 -30.17 0.05
N LEU A 42 -37.51 -29.58 -0.68
CA LEU A 42 -37.74 -28.80 -1.91
C LEU A 42 -37.89 -29.73 -3.13
N ASN A 43 -38.90 -29.54 -4.00
CA ASN A 43 -38.65 -29.16 -5.41
C ASN A 43 -39.90 -28.99 -6.33
N GLU A 44 -39.72 -28.08 -7.31
CA GLU A 44 -40.21 -28.00 -8.70
C GLU A 44 -41.68 -28.34 -9.14
N LYS A 45 -42.36 -27.31 -9.72
CA LYS A 45 -43.01 -27.21 -11.09
C LYS A 45 -44.08 -28.26 -11.51
N PRO A 46 -45.03 -27.99 -12.48
CA PRO A 46 -44.87 -27.10 -13.66
C PRO A 46 -46.13 -26.35 -14.22
N LEU A 47 -45.92 -25.69 -15.37
CA LEU A 47 -46.85 -25.40 -16.51
C LEU A 47 -48.11 -24.50 -16.39
N VAL A 48 -47.98 -23.30 -17.00
CA VAL A 48 -48.86 -22.61 -17.99
C VAL A 48 -50.32 -23.06 -18.18
N ILE A 49 -51.28 -22.11 -18.09
CA ILE A 49 -52.30 -21.76 -19.12
C ILE A 49 -53.10 -20.50 -18.72
N SER A 50 -53.71 -19.83 -19.70
CA SER A 50 -54.45 -18.55 -19.61
C SER A 50 -55.93 -18.67 -19.21
N ASN A 51 -56.50 -17.63 -18.56
CA ASN A 51 -57.65 -16.88 -19.11
C ASN A 51 -57.99 -15.60 -18.30
N ALA A 52 -58.94 -14.79 -18.77
CA ALA A 52 -59.18 -13.42 -18.30
C ALA A 52 -60.67 -13.03 -18.10
N LYS A 53 -60.87 -11.90 -17.39
CA LYS A 53 -62.09 -11.05 -17.26
C LYS A 53 -63.17 -11.43 -16.20
N ARG A 54 -63.43 -10.43 -15.31
CA ARG A 54 -64.74 -10.01 -14.74
C ARG A 54 -65.39 -10.95 -13.69
N ARG A 55 -66.18 -10.49 -12.69
CA ARG A 55 -66.46 -9.15 -12.09
C ARG A 55 -67.29 -9.31 -10.79
N VAL A 56 -67.09 -8.44 -9.79
CA VAL A 56 -68.12 -7.94 -8.82
C VAL A 56 -68.67 -9.01 -7.81
N ALA A 57 -69.02 -8.73 -6.54
CA ALA A 57 -69.51 -7.51 -5.88
C ALA A 57 -68.98 -7.25 -4.44
N ASN A 58 -68.92 -5.95 -4.08
CA ASN A 58 -69.39 -5.21 -2.87
C ASN A 58 -69.19 -5.77 -1.44
N ASP A 59 -68.94 -4.95 -0.39
CA ASP A 59 -68.57 -3.51 -0.17
C ASP A 59 -68.24 -3.33 1.35
N ASP A 60 -67.65 -2.28 1.93
CA ASP A 60 -66.71 -1.18 1.54
C ASP A 60 -65.76 -0.93 2.75
N GLY A 61 -66.29 -0.91 3.99
CA GLY A 61 -65.53 -1.10 5.25
C GLY A 61 -64.39 -0.10 5.53
N ARG A 62 -64.51 1.15 5.08
CA ARG A 62 -63.54 2.24 5.25
C ARG A 62 -63.20 2.63 6.71
N PRO A 63 -62.13 3.43 6.96
CA PRO A 63 -61.20 4.05 6.00
C PRO A 63 -59.69 3.83 6.28
N ALA A 64 -58.87 4.02 5.23
CA ALA A 64 -57.46 4.41 5.35
C ALA A 64 -57.23 5.73 4.60
N THR A 65 -56.45 6.65 5.16
CA THR A 65 -56.27 8.02 4.61
C THR A 65 -55.25 8.07 3.48
N LYS A 66 -55.59 8.82 2.42
CA LYS A 66 -54.77 8.98 1.21
C LYS A 66 -53.72 10.07 1.38
N LYS A 67 -52.59 9.94 0.68
CA LYS A 67 -51.81 11.10 0.20
C LYS A 67 -51.81 11.08 -1.33
N ALA A 68 -52.30 12.16 -1.94
CA ALA A 68 -52.67 12.17 -3.36
C ALA A 68 -51.49 12.49 -4.28
N ARG A 69 -51.53 11.88 -5.47
CA ARG A 69 -50.81 12.33 -6.68
C ARG A 69 -51.81 13.08 -7.54
N ALA A 70 -51.48 14.29 -7.98
CA ALA A 70 -52.27 15.06 -8.93
C ALA A 70 -51.48 15.26 -10.22
N GLU A 71 -52.12 15.03 -11.36
CA GLU A 71 -51.60 15.37 -12.68
C GLU A 71 -52.09 16.77 -13.06
N THR A 72 -51.42 17.45 -13.99
CA THR A 72 -51.97 18.69 -14.58
C THR A 72 -51.61 18.82 -16.06
N SER A 73 -52.58 18.47 -16.90
CA SER A 73 -52.91 19.09 -18.18
C SER A 73 -51.79 19.49 -19.16
N ARG A 74 -51.69 18.73 -20.27
CA ARG A 74 -51.24 19.29 -21.55
C ARG A 74 -52.22 20.39 -22.01
N LYS A 75 -51.73 21.60 -22.31
CA LYS A 75 -52.36 22.56 -23.25
C LYS A 75 -51.27 23.24 -24.09
N LYS A 76 -51.69 23.85 -25.20
CA LYS A 76 -50.88 24.48 -26.26
C LYS A 76 -49.67 25.26 -25.74
N ALA A 77 -48.53 25.07 -26.39
CA ALA A 77 -47.53 26.11 -26.55
C ALA A 77 -47.70 26.69 -27.97
N GLU A 78 -48.29 27.88 -28.06
CA GLU A 78 -48.20 28.75 -29.23
C GLU A 78 -47.12 29.80 -28.98
N GLU A 79 -46.66 30.45 -30.05
CA GLU A 79 -45.45 31.27 -30.03
C GLU A 79 -45.61 32.55 -29.21
N LEU A 80 -44.68 32.77 -28.27
CA LEU A 80 -44.24 34.12 -27.92
C LEU A 80 -42.71 34.17 -28.01
N SER A 81 -42.22 34.90 -29.01
CA SER A 81 -40.80 35.14 -29.24
C SER A 81 -40.34 36.32 -28.39
N GLU A 82 -39.83 36.04 -27.19
CA GLU A 82 -38.98 36.99 -26.48
C GLU A 82 -37.53 36.49 -26.52
N LYS A 83 -36.68 37.28 -27.19
CA LYS A 83 -35.23 37.04 -27.24
C LYS A 83 -34.66 37.35 -25.86
N SER A 84 -34.32 36.33 -25.09
CA SER A 84 -33.45 36.52 -23.93
C SER A 84 -32.15 37.18 -24.37
N PRO A 85 -31.66 38.23 -23.69
CA PRO A 85 -30.42 38.89 -24.07
C PRO A 85 -29.27 37.88 -24.03
N THR A 86 -28.43 37.87 -25.07
CA THR A 86 -27.19 37.11 -25.08
C THR A 86 -26.20 37.75 -24.12
N SER A 87 -26.31 37.39 -22.84
CA SER A 87 -25.24 37.61 -21.87
C SER A 87 -24.04 36.75 -22.27
N THR A 88 -23.15 37.32 -23.08
CA THR A 88 -21.78 36.84 -23.21
C THR A 88 -21.07 37.09 -21.87
N THR A 89 -21.35 36.23 -20.89
CA THR A 89 -20.47 36.03 -19.74
C THR A 89 -19.14 35.50 -20.30
N THR A 90 -18.23 36.42 -20.60
CA THR A 90 -16.84 36.12 -20.87
C THR A 90 -16.33 35.21 -19.76
N ASP A 91 -15.93 34.00 -20.12
CA ASP A 91 -15.47 33.02 -19.15
C ASP A 91 -14.21 33.56 -18.46
N LEU A 92 -14.36 33.95 -17.20
CA LEU A 92 -13.31 34.61 -16.42
C LEU A 92 -12.08 33.70 -16.27
N LEU A 93 -12.26 32.38 -16.23
CA LEU A 93 -11.15 31.43 -16.19
C LEU A 93 -10.42 31.36 -17.54
N TRP A 94 -11.14 31.52 -18.65
CA TRP A 94 -10.54 31.58 -19.99
C TRP A 94 -9.93 32.95 -20.32
N SER A 95 -10.23 33.99 -19.52
CA SER A 95 -9.57 35.30 -19.60
C SER A 95 -8.21 35.35 -18.88
N CYS A 96 -7.87 34.32 -18.08
CA CYS A 96 -6.57 34.23 -17.42
C CYS A 96 -5.45 33.84 -18.42
N PRO A 97 -4.20 34.30 -18.19
CA PRO A 97 -3.03 33.77 -18.89
C PRO A 97 -2.93 32.25 -18.76
N ARG A 98 -2.37 31.56 -19.76
CA ARG A 98 -2.29 30.09 -19.80
C ARG A 98 -1.51 29.51 -18.63
N GLU A 99 -0.54 30.26 -18.13
CA GLU A 99 0.33 29.95 -17.01
C GLU A 99 -0.49 29.91 -15.72
N ILE A 100 -1.33 30.93 -15.50
CA ILE A 100 -2.27 31.01 -14.37
C ILE A 100 -3.35 29.93 -14.48
N LEU A 101 -3.90 29.69 -15.67
CA LEU A 101 -4.91 28.65 -15.87
C LEU A 101 -4.33 27.24 -15.67
N ASN A 102 -3.08 26.99 -16.10
CA ASN A 102 -2.37 25.74 -15.79
C ASN A 102 -2.15 25.59 -14.28
N LEU A 103 -1.65 26.62 -13.59
CA LEU A 103 -1.49 26.60 -12.13
C LEU A 103 -2.81 26.31 -11.41
N ILE A 104 -3.93 26.89 -11.85
CA ILE A 104 -5.26 26.60 -11.30
C ILE A 104 -5.61 25.12 -11.50
N LEU A 105 -5.44 24.57 -12.71
CA LEU A 105 -5.73 23.16 -13.00
C LEU A 105 -4.85 22.19 -12.22
N ASP A 106 -3.57 22.51 -12.02
CA ASP A 106 -2.60 21.68 -11.31
C ASP A 106 -2.87 21.59 -9.79
N HIS A 107 -3.68 22.51 -9.23
CA HIS A 107 -4.17 22.46 -7.86
C HIS A 107 -5.51 21.70 -7.68
N ILE A 108 -6.12 21.17 -8.76
CA ILE A 108 -7.38 20.40 -8.67
C ILE A 108 -7.08 18.90 -8.51
N GLU A 109 -6.88 18.46 -7.26
CA GLU A 109 -6.69 17.04 -6.90
C GLU A 109 -7.87 16.13 -7.36
N ASP A 110 -9.10 16.66 -7.45
CA ASP A 110 -10.28 15.86 -7.81
C ASP A 110 -10.41 15.69 -9.33
N THR A 111 -9.97 14.53 -9.82
CA THR A 111 -10.15 14.07 -11.20
C THR A 111 -11.61 14.07 -11.67
N ARG A 112 -12.61 14.02 -10.77
CA ARG A 112 -14.03 14.15 -11.15
C ARG A 112 -14.42 15.59 -11.45
N THR A 113 -13.82 16.56 -10.78
CA THR A 113 -14.01 17.98 -11.06
C THR A 113 -13.31 18.37 -12.36
N LEU A 114 -12.08 17.88 -12.58
CA LEU A 114 -11.42 17.97 -13.89
C LEU A 114 -12.25 17.30 -15.01
N GLY A 115 -12.77 16.09 -14.77
CA GLY A 115 -13.64 15.37 -15.72
C GLY A 115 -15.00 16.01 -15.98
N ARG A 116 -15.45 16.93 -15.11
CA ARG A 116 -16.63 17.79 -15.36
C ARG A 116 -16.23 19.01 -16.17
N LEU A 117 -15.11 19.65 -15.84
CA LEU A 117 -14.59 20.81 -16.56
C LEU A 117 -14.30 20.49 -18.03
N SER A 118 -13.70 19.32 -18.33
CA SER A 118 -13.46 18.87 -19.70
C SER A 118 -14.75 18.65 -20.51
N CYS A 119 -15.91 18.49 -19.88
CA CYS A 119 -17.21 18.38 -20.53
C CYS A 119 -17.87 19.74 -20.86
N THR A 120 -17.31 20.87 -20.41
CA THR A 120 -17.94 22.20 -20.58
C THR A 120 -17.63 22.86 -21.92
N SER A 121 -16.41 22.70 -22.45
CA SER A 121 -16.02 23.26 -23.75
C SER A 121 -14.92 22.42 -24.42
N LYS A 122 -14.79 22.54 -25.75
CA LYS A 122 -13.68 21.90 -26.50
C LYS A 122 -12.30 22.38 -26.03
N SER A 123 -12.21 23.61 -25.53
CA SER A 123 -10.96 24.23 -25.08
C SER A 123 -10.53 23.69 -23.72
N TYR A 124 -11.48 23.54 -22.77
CA TYR A 124 -11.23 22.84 -21.51
C TYR A 124 -10.97 21.35 -21.73
N PHE A 125 -11.67 20.71 -22.66
CA PHE A 125 -11.35 19.34 -23.07
C PHE A 125 -9.88 19.23 -23.45
N ALA A 126 -9.39 20.07 -24.37
CA ALA A 126 -7.99 20.05 -24.80
C ALA A 126 -6.96 20.32 -23.68
N MET A 127 -7.26 21.21 -22.71
CA MET A 127 -6.33 21.51 -21.59
C MET A 127 -6.37 20.52 -20.43
N VAL A 128 -7.49 19.84 -20.23
CA VAL A 128 -7.72 18.97 -19.05
C VAL A 128 -7.54 17.50 -19.38
N VAL A 129 -7.80 17.08 -20.62
CA VAL A 129 -7.59 15.69 -21.09
C VAL A 129 -6.15 15.19 -20.85
N PRO A 130 -5.06 15.95 -21.11
CA PRO A 130 -3.71 15.48 -20.83
C PRO A 130 -3.51 15.09 -19.36
N ARG A 131 -4.04 15.90 -18.43
CA ARG A 131 -3.98 15.67 -16.98
C ARG A 131 -4.84 14.47 -16.55
N LEU A 132 -6.02 14.31 -17.15
CA LEU A 132 -6.93 13.18 -16.87
C LEU A 132 -6.39 11.81 -17.30
N TYR A 133 -5.47 11.78 -18.26
CA TYR A 133 -4.88 10.53 -18.79
C TYR A 133 -3.36 10.42 -18.56
N GLU A 134 -2.75 11.33 -17.79
CA GLU A 134 -1.34 11.27 -17.36
C GLU A 134 -1.07 10.00 -16.53
N HIS A 135 -1.99 9.70 -15.60
CA HIS A 135 -1.89 8.62 -14.63
C HIS A 135 -3.02 7.60 -14.80
N ILE A 136 -2.66 6.33 -14.91
CA ILE A 136 -3.56 5.21 -15.16
C ILE A 136 -3.54 4.28 -13.94
N ASP A 137 -4.59 4.34 -13.11
CA ASP A 137 -4.84 3.37 -12.03
C ASP A 137 -5.74 2.22 -12.51
N ILE A 138 -5.20 1.01 -12.43
CA ILE A 138 -5.90 -0.24 -12.67
C ILE A 138 -5.66 -1.18 -11.49
N SER A 139 -6.73 -1.50 -10.77
CA SER A 139 -6.76 -2.52 -9.73
C SER A 139 -7.94 -3.47 -9.97
N VAL A 140 -7.64 -4.72 -10.34
CA VAL A 140 -8.61 -5.76 -10.68
C VAL A 140 -8.41 -6.98 -9.77
N ALA A 141 -8.92 -6.87 -8.54
CA ALA A 141 -8.84 -7.93 -7.54
C ALA A 141 -9.90 -9.03 -7.73
N TYR A 142 -11.06 -8.71 -8.33
CA TYR A 142 -12.17 -9.64 -8.56
C TYR A 142 -13.06 -9.19 -9.73
N HIS A 143 -13.90 -10.10 -10.28
CA HIS A 143 -14.73 -9.90 -11.48
C HIS A 143 -15.46 -8.54 -11.56
N ALA A 144 -16.02 -8.05 -10.44
CA ALA A 144 -16.78 -6.80 -10.42
C ALA A 144 -15.94 -5.53 -10.73
N HIS A 145 -14.61 -5.63 -10.77
CA HIS A 145 -13.71 -4.53 -11.18
C HIS A 145 -13.52 -4.42 -12.70
N ILE A 146 -13.88 -5.44 -13.50
CA ILE A 146 -13.72 -5.42 -14.96
C ILE A 146 -14.47 -4.24 -15.62
N PRO A 147 -15.69 -3.85 -15.19
CA PRO A 147 -16.34 -2.62 -15.66
C PRO A 147 -15.64 -1.30 -15.28
N LYS A 148 -14.67 -1.29 -14.34
CA LYS A 148 -13.78 -0.14 -14.11
C LYS A 148 -12.65 -0.18 -15.14
N LEU A 149 -11.92 -1.30 -15.20
CA LEU A 149 -10.83 -1.57 -16.15
C LEU A 149 -11.17 -1.13 -17.59
N ILE A 150 -12.30 -1.63 -18.11
CA ILE A 150 -12.71 -1.39 -19.51
C ILE A 150 -12.92 0.11 -19.76
N ARG A 151 -13.53 0.84 -18.82
CA ARG A 151 -13.73 2.30 -18.96
C ARG A 151 -12.43 3.10 -18.82
N THR A 152 -11.48 2.63 -18.01
CA THR A 152 -10.14 3.23 -17.91
C THR A 152 -9.35 3.02 -19.21
N LEU A 153 -9.44 1.83 -19.82
CA LEU A 153 -8.59 1.43 -20.94
C LEU A 153 -9.15 1.69 -22.34
N GLU A 154 -10.48 1.63 -22.56
CA GLU A 154 -11.07 1.89 -23.89
C GLU A 154 -10.59 3.20 -24.54
N PRO A 155 -10.42 4.34 -23.82
CA PRO A 155 -9.87 5.57 -24.41
C PRO A 155 -8.55 5.38 -25.17
N PHE A 156 -7.69 4.46 -24.73
CA PHE A 156 -6.38 4.18 -25.36
C PHE A 156 -6.45 3.17 -26.52
N LEU A 157 -7.60 2.51 -26.74
CA LEU A 157 -7.78 1.47 -27.74
C LEU A 157 -8.36 2.01 -29.05
N SER A 158 -7.84 1.56 -30.20
CA SER A 158 -8.46 1.78 -31.51
C SER A 158 -9.84 1.10 -31.61
N ILE A 159 -10.67 1.52 -32.56
CA ILE A 159 -12.00 0.93 -32.77
C ILE A 159 -11.89 -0.58 -33.09
N ASN A 160 -10.88 -1.00 -33.86
CA ASN A 160 -10.66 -2.42 -34.15
C ASN A 160 -10.20 -3.21 -32.93
N GLN A 161 -9.35 -2.66 -32.06
CA GLN A 161 -9.00 -3.30 -30.78
C GLN A 161 -10.24 -3.46 -29.88
N ARG A 162 -11.09 -2.42 -29.76
CA ARG A 162 -12.36 -2.52 -28.99
C ARG A 162 -13.31 -3.57 -29.57
N LYS A 163 -13.48 -3.59 -30.90
CA LYS A 163 -14.28 -4.62 -31.61
C LYS A 163 -13.73 -6.04 -31.38
N GLN A 164 -12.40 -6.20 -31.39
CA GLN A 164 -11.75 -7.49 -31.20
C GLN A 164 -11.89 -7.99 -29.75
N LEU A 165 -11.59 -7.15 -28.75
CA LEU A 165 -11.76 -7.50 -27.33
C LEU A 165 -13.22 -7.82 -26.97
N ARG A 166 -14.20 -7.24 -27.67
CA ARG A 166 -15.63 -7.57 -27.55
C ARG A 166 -16.04 -8.89 -28.23
N LYS A 167 -15.26 -9.39 -29.20
CA LYS A 167 -15.38 -10.78 -29.68
C LYS A 167 -14.73 -11.76 -28.70
N GLU A 168 -13.57 -11.40 -28.14
CA GLU A 168 -12.85 -12.21 -27.14
C GLU A 168 -13.66 -12.37 -25.84
N GLY A 169 -14.42 -11.36 -25.41
CA GLY A 169 -15.42 -11.54 -24.35
C GLY A 169 -16.39 -10.36 -24.18
N GLN A 170 -17.62 -10.65 -23.74
CA GLN A 170 -18.68 -9.65 -23.55
C GLN A 170 -18.79 -9.22 -22.07
N TYR A 171 -18.63 -7.93 -21.80
CA TYR A 171 -18.57 -7.36 -20.46
C TYR A 171 -19.28 -6.02 -20.34
N ARG A 172 -19.91 -5.78 -19.18
CA ARG A 172 -20.57 -4.50 -18.87
C ARG A 172 -19.55 -3.36 -18.89
N GLY A 173 -19.79 -2.37 -19.76
CA GLY A 173 -18.94 -1.18 -19.89
C GLY A 173 -18.29 -1.04 -21.27
N GLN A 174 -18.30 -2.09 -22.10
CA GLN A 174 -17.81 -2.04 -23.47
C GLN A 174 -18.62 -1.09 -24.35
N GLN A 175 -17.95 -0.42 -25.28
CA GLN A 175 -18.59 0.39 -26.31
C GLN A 175 -19.41 -0.48 -27.28
N ALA A 176 -20.71 -0.21 -27.35
CA ALA A 176 -21.65 -1.01 -28.14
C ALA A 176 -21.68 -0.64 -29.64
N SER A 177 -21.46 0.64 -29.96
CA SER A 177 -21.57 1.23 -31.30
C SER A 177 -20.38 2.14 -31.61
N PHE A 178 -19.96 2.20 -32.87
CA PHE A 178 -18.76 2.93 -33.31
C PHE A 178 -19.09 3.84 -34.51
N PRO A 179 -18.46 5.02 -34.66
CA PRO A 179 -18.67 5.88 -35.81
C PRO A 179 -18.14 5.24 -37.11
N ASN A 180 -18.91 5.31 -38.20
CA ASN A 180 -18.51 4.77 -39.51
C ASN A 180 -17.48 5.64 -40.24
N VAL A 181 -17.32 6.91 -39.85
CA VAL A 181 -16.48 7.93 -40.53
C VAL A 181 -15.06 8.02 -39.94
N VAL A 182 -14.76 7.23 -38.91
CA VAL A 182 -13.44 7.22 -38.24
C VAL A 182 -12.69 5.96 -38.67
N ASP A 183 -11.44 6.12 -39.15
CA ASP A 183 -10.52 5.02 -39.44
C ASP A 183 -10.49 4.01 -38.26
N PRO A 184 -10.91 2.75 -38.47
CA PRO A 184 -10.98 1.79 -37.38
C PRO A 184 -9.62 1.38 -36.79
N GLN A 185 -8.52 1.58 -37.50
CA GLN A 185 -7.16 1.26 -37.03
C GLN A 185 -6.47 2.42 -36.31
N LYS A 186 -6.98 3.66 -36.46
CA LYS A 186 -6.34 4.86 -35.89
C LYS A 186 -6.11 4.73 -34.39
N LYS A 187 -4.84 4.84 -33.97
CA LYS A 187 -4.48 4.91 -32.55
C LYS A 187 -5.06 6.19 -31.93
N PRO A 188 -5.71 6.14 -30.75
CA PRO A 188 -6.18 7.34 -30.07
C PRO A 188 -5.00 8.13 -29.47
N GLY A 189 -4.98 9.45 -29.68
CA GLY A 189 -3.93 10.34 -29.14
C GLY A 189 -3.83 10.38 -27.61
N PHE A 190 -4.81 9.83 -26.87
CA PHE A 190 -4.74 9.69 -25.42
C PHE A 190 -3.50 8.91 -24.95
N GLY A 191 -2.99 7.98 -25.77
CA GLY A 191 -1.75 7.24 -25.49
C GLY A 191 -0.47 8.08 -25.44
N GLU A 192 -0.49 9.29 -26.00
CA GLU A 192 0.63 10.23 -25.95
C GLU A 192 0.69 10.98 -24.60
N TYR A 193 -0.44 11.07 -23.88
CA TYR A 193 -0.54 11.72 -22.56
C TYR A 193 -0.16 10.79 -21.41
N ALA A 194 -0.29 9.47 -21.58
CA ALA A 194 0.09 8.49 -20.57
C ALA A 194 1.56 8.66 -20.16
N ARG A 195 1.81 8.84 -18.86
CA ARG A 195 3.15 8.90 -18.23
C ARG A 195 3.32 7.83 -17.16
N GLN A 196 2.24 7.49 -16.45
CA GLN A 196 2.27 6.67 -15.25
C GLN A 196 1.21 5.58 -15.31
N ALA A 197 1.56 4.34 -14.97
CA ALA A 197 0.62 3.23 -14.94
C ALA A 197 0.85 2.32 -13.71
N SER A 198 -0.15 2.23 -12.82
CA SER A 198 -0.23 1.22 -11.76
C SER A 198 -1.21 0.12 -12.21
N LEU A 199 -0.69 -1.10 -12.38
CA LEU A 199 -1.34 -2.22 -13.06
C LEU A 199 -1.43 -3.44 -12.12
N PHE A 200 -2.33 -3.37 -11.15
CA PHE A 200 -2.60 -4.47 -10.22
C PHE A 200 -3.67 -5.42 -10.79
N ILE A 201 -3.28 -6.66 -11.08
CA ILE A 201 -4.14 -7.74 -11.56
C ILE A 201 -4.05 -8.92 -10.61
N GLY A 202 -5.10 -9.14 -9.81
CA GLY A 202 -5.22 -10.25 -8.86
C GLY A 202 -5.77 -11.52 -9.53
N ASP A 203 -6.81 -12.10 -8.93
CA ASP A 203 -7.64 -13.13 -9.56
C ASP A 203 -9.06 -12.61 -9.82
N PRO A 204 -9.34 -12.05 -11.02
CA PRO A 204 -10.71 -11.71 -11.44
C PRO A 204 -11.63 -12.93 -11.61
N GLY A 205 -11.14 -14.15 -11.37
CA GLY A 205 -11.73 -15.44 -11.72
C GLY A 205 -10.97 -16.05 -12.90
N LYS A 206 -10.70 -17.36 -12.84
CA LYS A 206 -9.93 -18.12 -13.86
C LYS A 206 -10.37 -17.82 -15.30
N ASN A 207 -11.68 -17.77 -15.54
CA ASN A 207 -12.28 -17.52 -16.87
C ASN A 207 -12.21 -16.05 -17.33
N HIS A 208 -11.66 -15.16 -16.51
CA HIS A 208 -11.67 -13.70 -16.70
C HIS A 208 -10.26 -13.07 -16.65
N LYS A 209 -9.25 -13.77 -16.11
CA LYS A 209 -7.88 -13.24 -16.07
C LYS A 209 -7.29 -13.01 -17.47
N PHE A 210 -7.64 -13.86 -18.45
CA PHE A 210 -7.18 -13.68 -19.82
C PHE A 210 -7.63 -12.33 -20.41
N ILE A 211 -8.94 -12.01 -20.35
CA ILE A 211 -9.46 -10.78 -20.97
C ILE A 211 -8.92 -9.53 -20.26
N VAL A 212 -8.72 -9.59 -18.94
CA VAL A 212 -8.11 -8.50 -18.16
C VAL A 212 -6.68 -8.20 -18.65
N ASN A 213 -5.87 -9.24 -18.86
CA ASN A 213 -4.54 -9.10 -19.46
C ASN A 213 -4.64 -8.55 -20.90
N ARG A 214 -5.53 -9.10 -21.74
CA ARG A 214 -5.72 -8.68 -23.15
C ARG A 214 -6.05 -7.18 -23.28
N TYR A 215 -6.89 -6.61 -22.40
CA TYR A 215 -7.13 -5.16 -22.40
C TYR A 215 -5.87 -4.35 -22.09
N VAL A 216 -5.08 -4.78 -21.08
CA VAL A 216 -3.83 -4.10 -20.69
C VAL A 216 -2.79 -4.19 -21.81
N GLU A 217 -2.63 -5.37 -22.43
CA GLU A 217 -1.75 -5.58 -23.59
C GLU A 217 -2.08 -4.66 -24.77
N GLU A 218 -3.36 -4.62 -25.18
CA GLU A 218 -3.76 -3.80 -26.33
C GLU A 218 -3.65 -2.29 -26.05
N ALA A 219 -3.78 -1.88 -24.80
CA ALA A 219 -3.64 -0.48 -24.38
C ALA A 219 -2.18 -0.05 -24.28
N LEU A 220 -1.29 -0.89 -23.70
CA LEU A 220 0.15 -0.61 -23.60
C LEU A 220 0.80 -0.46 -24.99
N LYS A 221 0.35 -1.19 -26.01
CA LYS A 221 0.77 -1.02 -27.42
C LYS A 221 0.51 0.38 -27.99
N ASN A 222 -0.32 1.20 -27.34
CA ASN A 222 -0.66 2.57 -27.75
C ASN A 222 -0.15 3.64 -26.77
N MET A 223 0.31 3.26 -25.57
CA MET A 223 0.95 4.15 -24.60
C MET A 223 2.44 4.22 -24.92
N THR A 224 2.90 5.31 -25.56
CA THR A 224 4.27 5.40 -26.11
C THR A 224 5.25 6.20 -25.24
N ASN A 225 4.73 6.88 -24.22
CA ASN A 225 5.46 7.86 -23.41
C ASN A 225 5.47 7.48 -21.91
N LEU A 226 5.39 6.19 -21.56
CA LEU A 226 5.41 5.77 -20.16
C LEU A 226 6.80 5.99 -19.54
N GLU A 227 6.80 6.66 -18.38
CA GLU A 227 7.98 7.00 -17.57
C GLU A 227 8.02 6.19 -16.27
N ILE A 228 6.85 5.88 -15.70
CA ILE A 228 6.70 5.15 -14.44
C ILE A 228 5.69 4.01 -14.64
N VAL A 229 6.10 2.78 -14.36
CA VAL A 229 5.20 1.62 -14.37
C VAL A 229 5.37 0.81 -13.08
N GLU A 230 4.24 0.42 -12.51
CA GLU A 230 4.14 -0.54 -11.40
C GLU A 230 3.18 -1.65 -11.80
N THR A 231 3.57 -2.92 -11.68
CA THR A 231 2.72 -4.04 -12.15
C THR A 231 2.90 -5.34 -11.37
N SER A 232 1.78 -6.02 -11.12
CA SER A 232 1.72 -7.32 -10.43
C SER A 232 1.52 -8.52 -11.37
N SER A 233 1.45 -8.31 -12.69
CA SER A 233 1.18 -9.38 -13.66
C SER A 233 1.79 -9.05 -15.01
N ILE A 234 2.80 -9.83 -15.41
CA ILE A 234 3.46 -9.75 -16.72
C ILE A 234 2.99 -10.91 -17.60
N THR A 235 2.65 -10.60 -18.84
CA THR A 235 2.63 -11.56 -19.97
C THR A 235 3.75 -11.20 -20.93
N GLU A 236 4.17 -12.12 -21.80
CA GLU A 236 5.09 -11.83 -22.91
C GLU A 236 4.73 -10.54 -23.70
N SER A 237 3.45 -10.27 -23.93
CA SER A 237 2.95 -9.08 -24.65
C SER A 237 3.09 -7.81 -23.80
N ILE A 238 2.90 -7.90 -22.47
CA ILE A 238 3.19 -6.79 -21.53
C ILE A 238 4.69 -6.52 -21.48
N SER A 239 5.55 -7.54 -21.28
CA SER A 239 6.99 -7.32 -21.17
C SER A 239 7.62 -6.78 -22.47
N LYS A 240 7.19 -7.26 -23.64
CA LYS A 240 7.56 -6.66 -24.95
C LYS A 240 7.14 -5.19 -25.04
N SER A 241 5.94 -4.85 -24.54
CA SER A 241 5.46 -3.47 -24.56
C SER A 241 6.27 -2.56 -23.63
N LEU A 242 6.62 -3.02 -22.43
CA LEU A 242 7.49 -2.30 -21.48
C LEU A 242 8.92 -2.13 -22.02
N ALA A 243 9.49 -3.18 -22.60
CA ALA A 243 10.81 -3.15 -23.23
C ALA A 243 10.93 -2.17 -24.42
N SER A 244 9.81 -1.75 -25.00
CA SER A 244 9.77 -0.75 -26.09
C SER A 244 9.70 0.71 -25.61
N GLN A 245 9.50 0.95 -24.30
CA GLN A 245 9.31 2.30 -23.74
C GLN A 245 10.65 3.04 -23.61
N LYS A 246 10.96 3.92 -24.58
CA LYS A 246 12.18 4.74 -24.57
C LYS A 246 12.29 5.70 -23.37
N ASN A 247 11.13 6.07 -22.81
CA ASN A 247 11.03 7.06 -21.75
C ASN A 247 10.92 6.43 -20.34
N LEU A 248 10.92 5.10 -20.21
CA LEU A 248 10.77 4.43 -18.92
C LEU A 248 11.96 4.77 -18.00
N ARG A 249 11.67 5.31 -16.81
CA ARG A 249 12.67 5.65 -15.78
C ARG A 249 12.39 5.01 -14.43
N ALA A 250 11.16 4.57 -14.15
CA ALA A 250 10.85 3.76 -12.98
C ALA A 250 10.05 2.50 -13.36
N LEU A 251 10.50 1.35 -12.83
CA LEU A 251 9.79 0.08 -12.93
C LEU A 251 9.66 -0.56 -11.55
N ASN A 252 8.43 -0.85 -11.12
CA ASN A 252 8.13 -1.79 -10.05
C ASN A 252 7.47 -3.03 -10.67
N VAL A 253 8.03 -4.22 -10.42
CA VAL A 253 7.54 -5.48 -10.99
C VAL A 253 7.53 -6.62 -9.96
N SER A 254 6.40 -7.30 -9.81
CA SER A 254 6.38 -8.62 -9.18
C SER A 254 6.78 -9.69 -10.19
N ALA A 255 7.82 -10.45 -9.86
CA ALA A 255 8.52 -11.33 -10.81
C ALA A 255 8.70 -12.79 -10.32
N GLY A 256 8.16 -13.16 -9.15
CA GLY A 256 8.37 -14.48 -8.54
C GLY A 256 7.92 -15.71 -9.37
N ASN A 257 7.11 -15.54 -10.42
CA ASN A 257 6.55 -16.63 -11.24
C ASN A 257 6.66 -16.37 -12.76
N LEU A 258 7.68 -15.64 -13.24
CA LEU A 258 7.83 -15.37 -14.68
C LEU A 258 8.40 -16.56 -15.46
N GLY A 259 7.90 -16.73 -16.69
CA GLY A 259 8.46 -17.63 -17.70
C GLY A 259 9.58 -16.97 -18.50
N GLU A 260 10.28 -17.78 -19.30
CA GLU A 260 11.36 -17.35 -20.20
C GLU A 260 10.88 -16.29 -21.23
N SER A 261 9.67 -16.50 -21.76
CA SER A 261 8.93 -15.59 -22.63
C SER A 261 8.67 -14.22 -21.99
N GLU A 262 8.24 -14.21 -20.73
CA GLU A 262 7.97 -13.01 -19.95
C GLU A 262 9.27 -12.27 -19.60
N ALA A 263 10.32 -13.01 -19.25
CA ALA A 263 11.59 -12.51 -18.72
C ALA A 263 12.50 -11.87 -19.78
N LYS A 264 12.74 -12.54 -20.91
CA LYS A 264 13.69 -12.11 -21.96
C LYS A 264 13.43 -10.70 -22.54
N PRO A 265 12.18 -10.20 -22.63
CA PRO A 265 11.94 -8.80 -22.98
C PRO A 265 12.26 -7.83 -21.83
N LEU A 266 11.92 -8.15 -20.57
CA LEU A 266 12.24 -7.29 -19.42
C LEU A 266 13.75 -7.09 -19.26
N ALA A 267 14.54 -8.15 -19.47
CA ALA A 267 16.01 -8.10 -19.43
C ALA A 267 16.67 -7.14 -20.45
N LYS A 268 15.89 -6.52 -21.35
CA LYS A 268 16.35 -5.50 -22.33
C LYS A 268 16.03 -4.07 -21.91
N ILE A 269 15.28 -3.87 -20.82
CA ILE A 269 15.05 -2.55 -20.23
C ILE A 269 16.37 -2.03 -19.66
N LYS A 270 16.59 -0.71 -19.79
CA LYS A 270 17.83 -0.01 -19.47
C LYS A 270 17.55 1.44 -19.08
N ASP A 271 18.58 2.15 -18.63
CA ASP A 271 18.53 3.58 -18.26
C ASP A 271 17.49 3.95 -17.17
N LEU A 272 17.10 3.00 -16.31
CA LEU A 272 16.17 3.26 -15.20
C LEU A 272 16.83 4.15 -14.12
N LYS A 273 16.07 5.13 -13.60
CA LYS A 273 16.37 5.84 -12.35
C LYS A 273 15.92 5.02 -11.12
N HIS A 274 14.84 4.25 -11.22
CA HIS A 274 14.26 3.51 -10.10
C HIS A 274 13.83 2.10 -10.50
N LEU A 275 14.17 1.11 -9.66
CA LEU A 275 13.83 -0.28 -9.87
C LEU A 275 13.36 -0.90 -8.55
N ALA A 276 12.19 -1.52 -8.58
CA ALA A 276 11.68 -2.38 -7.52
C ALA A 276 11.34 -3.76 -8.08
N ILE A 277 11.80 -4.83 -7.42
CA ILE A 277 11.55 -6.21 -7.84
C ILE A 277 11.06 -7.02 -6.66
N HIS A 278 9.86 -7.59 -6.78
CA HIS A 278 9.26 -8.47 -5.78
C HIS A 278 9.30 -9.94 -6.26
N LEU A 279 10.31 -10.69 -5.83
CA LEU A 279 10.53 -12.12 -6.08
C LEU A 279 9.79 -13.00 -5.07
N LEU A 280 8.56 -12.61 -4.71
CA LEU A 280 7.72 -13.34 -3.74
C LEU A 280 7.14 -14.61 -4.36
N GLY A 281 7.70 -15.76 -4.00
CA GLY A 281 7.23 -17.10 -4.39
C GLY A 281 8.33 -18.15 -4.35
N PHE A 282 7.99 -19.41 -4.67
CA PHE A 282 9.01 -20.39 -5.04
C PHE A 282 9.54 -20.01 -6.42
N ALA A 283 10.69 -19.31 -6.46
CA ALA A 283 11.25 -18.78 -7.69
C ALA A 283 11.41 -19.88 -8.76
N SER A 284 10.69 -19.72 -9.88
CA SER A 284 10.70 -20.67 -11.00
C SER A 284 12.14 -20.98 -11.43
N PRO A 285 12.55 -22.26 -11.57
CA PRO A 285 13.90 -22.62 -12.02
C PRO A 285 14.31 -21.99 -13.35
N ASN A 286 13.33 -21.62 -14.19
CA ASN A 286 13.58 -20.93 -15.45
C ASN A 286 13.96 -19.46 -15.28
N PHE A 287 13.47 -18.78 -14.22
CA PHE A 287 13.81 -17.36 -13.99
C PHE A 287 15.27 -17.16 -13.54
N ARG A 288 15.90 -18.22 -13.01
CA ARG A 288 17.35 -18.26 -12.74
C ARG A 288 18.20 -18.32 -14.02
N LYS A 289 17.71 -18.89 -15.12
CA LYS A 289 18.52 -19.15 -16.34
C LYS A 289 18.91 -17.92 -17.15
N ASP A 290 18.04 -16.90 -17.18
CA ASP A 290 18.28 -15.66 -17.95
C ASP A 290 18.79 -14.49 -17.07
N ASN A 291 19.06 -14.73 -15.78
CA ASN A 291 19.29 -13.74 -14.71
C ASN A 291 18.72 -12.34 -14.99
N THR A 292 17.39 -12.27 -15.14
CA THR A 292 16.67 -11.05 -15.52
C THR A 292 16.74 -9.94 -14.44
N PRO A 293 16.72 -10.23 -13.12
CA PRO A 293 16.98 -9.23 -12.09
C PRO A 293 18.35 -8.56 -12.22
N LEU A 294 19.43 -9.35 -12.35
CA LEU A 294 20.78 -8.82 -12.58
C LEU A 294 20.82 -7.99 -13.88
N SER A 295 20.20 -8.48 -14.96
CA SER A 295 20.17 -7.77 -16.25
C SER A 295 19.51 -6.39 -16.14
N LEU A 296 18.37 -6.28 -15.46
CA LEU A 296 17.68 -5.01 -15.20
C LEU A 296 18.55 -4.02 -14.41
N ILE A 297 19.27 -4.51 -13.41
CA ILE A 297 20.18 -3.73 -12.55
C ILE A 297 21.41 -3.28 -13.36
N LEU A 298 22.10 -4.19 -14.04
CA LEU A 298 23.32 -3.91 -14.81
C LEU A 298 23.07 -2.96 -16.00
N ASN A 299 21.95 -3.14 -16.72
CA ASN A 299 21.54 -2.25 -17.81
C ASN A 299 21.19 -0.83 -17.34
N SER A 300 20.94 -0.64 -16.04
CA SER A 300 20.59 0.64 -15.43
C SER A 300 21.68 1.17 -14.49
N ARG A 301 22.84 0.49 -14.41
CA ARG A 301 23.82 0.64 -13.32
C ARG A 301 24.31 2.08 -13.08
N THR A 302 24.45 2.86 -14.15
CA THR A 302 24.92 4.25 -14.12
C THR A 302 23.80 5.28 -13.98
N THR A 303 22.53 4.88 -14.12
CA THR A 303 21.36 5.77 -13.99
C THR A 303 20.57 5.52 -12.71
N LEU A 304 20.70 4.33 -12.11
CA LEU A 304 19.87 3.85 -11.02
C LEU A 304 20.15 4.60 -9.72
N ARG A 305 19.16 5.38 -9.26
CA ARG A 305 19.13 6.15 -8.01
C ARG A 305 18.49 5.40 -6.87
N SER A 306 17.52 4.50 -7.14
CA SER A 306 16.96 3.63 -6.10
C SER A 306 16.74 2.19 -6.57
N LEU A 307 17.15 1.25 -5.73
CA LEU A 307 16.96 -0.19 -5.90
C LEU A 307 16.24 -0.75 -4.67
N ASP A 308 15.13 -1.44 -4.89
CA ASP A 308 14.32 -2.10 -3.86
C ASP A 308 14.12 -3.57 -4.25
N ILE A 309 14.64 -4.49 -3.46
CA ILE A 309 14.57 -5.93 -3.71
C ILE A 309 13.87 -6.62 -2.55
N GLU A 310 12.71 -7.20 -2.83
CA GLU A 310 12.02 -8.11 -1.94
C GLU A 310 12.08 -9.52 -2.53
N THR A 311 12.55 -10.50 -1.76
CA THR A 311 12.78 -11.87 -2.20
C THR A 311 12.41 -12.87 -1.11
N GLY A 312 12.29 -14.16 -1.46
CA GLY A 312 12.40 -15.23 -0.46
C GLY A 312 13.86 -15.67 -0.27
N SER A 313 14.14 -16.37 0.82
CA SER A 313 15.47 -16.88 1.21
C SER A 313 16.12 -17.84 0.19
N PHE A 314 15.38 -18.25 -0.85
CA PHE A 314 15.85 -19.11 -1.96
C PHE A 314 16.02 -18.35 -3.30
N SER A 315 15.95 -17.01 -3.32
CA SER A 315 16.05 -16.19 -4.53
C SER A 315 16.93 -14.93 -4.41
N SER A 316 17.98 -14.99 -3.59
CA SER A 316 19.08 -14.01 -3.52
C SER A 316 19.87 -13.82 -4.83
N VAL A 317 19.57 -14.59 -5.88
CA VAL A 317 20.27 -14.73 -7.17
C VAL A 317 20.47 -13.46 -8.03
N PHE A 318 20.02 -12.29 -7.56
CA PHE A 318 20.09 -11.02 -8.29
C PHE A 318 21.49 -10.39 -8.31
N LEU A 319 22.44 -10.94 -7.53
CA LEU A 319 23.87 -10.58 -7.54
C LEU A 319 24.78 -11.75 -7.98
N ASP A 320 24.23 -12.91 -8.37
CA ASP A 320 25.02 -14.02 -8.90
C ASP A 320 25.82 -13.55 -10.13
N ASP A 321 27.08 -13.99 -10.24
CA ASP A 321 28.03 -13.56 -11.28
C ASP A 321 28.25 -12.03 -11.37
N TRP A 322 28.12 -11.29 -10.25
CA TRP A 322 28.29 -9.83 -10.26
C TRP A 322 29.66 -9.42 -10.86
N PRO A 323 29.66 -8.61 -11.94
CA PRO A 323 30.88 -8.33 -12.69
C PRO A 323 31.87 -7.45 -11.91
N LYS A 324 33.05 -8.01 -11.63
CA LYS A 324 34.16 -7.36 -10.92
C LYS A 324 34.43 -5.93 -11.43
N GLY A 325 34.62 -5.00 -10.51
CA GLY A 325 34.91 -3.59 -10.81
C GLY A 325 33.72 -2.75 -11.29
N LYS A 326 32.48 -3.26 -11.26
CA LYS A 326 31.27 -2.49 -11.57
C LYS A 326 30.45 -2.22 -10.31
N SER A 327 30.38 -0.96 -9.86
CA SER A 327 29.49 -0.52 -8.77
C SER A 327 28.26 0.25 -9.30
N LEU A 328 27.23 0.43 -8.47
CA LEU A 328 26.02 1.20 -8.75
C LEU A 328 26.24 2.69 -8.48
N THR A 329 27.03 3.35 -9.34
CA THR A 329 27.63 4.68 -9.12
C THR A 329 26.66 5.85 -8.90
N SER A 330 25.37 5.68 -9.15
CA SER A 330 24.33 6.71 -9.01
C SER A 330 23.34 6.42 -7.87
N LEU A 331 23.54 5.34 -7.11
CA LEU A 331 22.59 4.83 -6.13
C LEU A 331 22.56 5.71 -4.87
N LYS A 332 21.35 6.14 -4.49
CA LYS A 332 21.05 6.95 -3.30
C LYS A 332 20.17 6.20 -2.29
N SER A 333 19.40 5.20 -2.74
CA SER A 333 18.42 4.50 -1.93
C SER A 333 18.51 2.99 -2.19
N PHE A 334 18.93 2.22 -1.20
CA PHE A 334 18.96 0.76 -1.27
C PHE A 334 17.98 0.15 -0.25
N SER A 335 17.23 -0.86 -0.67
CA SER A 335 16.30 -1.63 0.17
C SER A 335 16.41 -3.10 -0.20
N LEU A 336 16.59 -3.95 0.81
CA LEU A 336 16.66 -5.40 0.67
C LEU A 336 15.78 -6.07 1.74
N THR A 337 14.98 -7.05 1.34
CA THR A 337 14.09 -7.82 2.24
C THR A 337 13.99 -9.27 1.79
N GLY A 338 14.07 -10.19 2.74
CA GLY A 338 13.93 -11.64 2.60
C GLY A 338 15.08 -12.35 1.91
N ALA A 339 16.24 -11.70 1.78
CA ALA A 339 17.45 -12.34 1.25
C ALA A 339 18.18 -13.15 2.33
N THR A 340 18.85 -14.21 1.88
CA THR A 340 19.87 -14.92 2.66
C THR A 340 21.20 -14.18 2.53
N ILE A 341 21.91 -13.99 3.64
CA ILE A 341 23.25 -13.40 3.65
C ILE A 341 24.28 -14.49 3.98
N ASP A 342 25.27 -14.62 3.12
CA ASP A 342 26.47 -15.44 3.28
C ASP A 342 27.69 -14.60 2.80
N GLU A 343 28.91 -15.14 2.93
CA GLU A 343 30.13 -14.41 2.55
C GLU A 343 30.18 -14.06 1.05
N ASP A 344 29.73 -14.95 0.15
CA ASP A 344 29.77 -14.71 -1.30
C ASP A 344 28.75 -13.64 -1.73
N PHE A 345 27.55 -13.67 -1.15
CA PHE A 345 26.53 -12.64 -1.34
C PHE A 345 26.98 -11.30 -0.75
N LEU A 346 27.57 -11.29 0.46
CA LEU A 346 28.10 -10.08 1.09
C LEU A 346 29.25 -9.47 0.26
N ASN A 347 30.19 -10.30 -0.22
CA ASN A 347 31.25 -9.87 -1.13
C ASN A 347 30.69 -9.29 -2.43
N SER A 348 29.66 -9.91 -3.02
CA SER A 348 29.01 -9.42 -4.24
C SER A 348 28.28 -8.10 -4.00
N LEU A 349 27.59 -7.96 -2.87
CA LEU A 349 26.91 -6.75 -2.43
C LEU A 349 27.88 -5.60 -2.14
N ALA A 350 29.02 -5.88 -1.49
CA ALA A 350 30.10 -4.93 -1.24
C ALA A 350 30.73 -4.40 -2.54
N ASN A 351 30.88 -5.24 -3.57
CA ASN A 351 31.33 -4.81 -4.90
C ASN A 351 30.26 -3.99 -5.66
N ALA A 352 28.97 -4.23 -5.39
CA ALA A 352 27.86 -3.57 -6.07
C ALA A 352 27.50 -2.20 -5.47
N VAL A 353 27.56 -2.04 -4.14
CA VAL A 353 26.96 -0.91 -3.41
C VAL A 353 28.01 -0.13 -2.59
N ASP A 354 28.21 1.14 -2.94
CA ASP A 354 28.84 2.11 -2.05
C ASP A 354 27.81 2.55 -0.99
N PHE A 355 27.89 1.92 0.19
CA PHE A 355 26.98 2.22 1.29
C PHE A 355 27.17 3.62 1.90
N VAL A 356 28.35 4.21 1.77
CA VAL A 356 28.68 5.54 2.32
C VAL A 356 28.03 6.64 1.49
N ALA A 357 27.92 6.43 0.18
CA ALA A 357 27.25 7.32 -0.76
C ALA A 357 25.70 7.28 -0.69
N LEU A 358 25.10 6.25 -0.07
CA LEU A 358 23.64 6.14 0.08
C LEU A 358 23.07 7.26 0.96
N GLU A 359 21.90 7.78 0.60
CA GLU A 359 21.08 8.69 1.41
C GLU A 359 20.05 7.91 2.24
N GLN A 360 19.61 6.74 1.76
CA GLN A 360 18.60 5.88 2.38
C GLN A 360 19.04 4.40 2.31
N LEU A 361 19.01 3.71 3.44
CA LEU A 361 19.30 2.28 3.55
C LEU A 361 18.17 1.58 4.31
N LYS A 362 17.69 0.46 3.76
CA LYS A 362 16.71 -0.41 4.39
C LYS A 362 17.11 -1.88 4.36
N PHE A 363 17.05 -2.53 5.52
CA PHE A 363 17.07 -3.98 5.64
C PHE A 363 15.81 -4.44 6.36
N GLY A 364 14.92 -5.12 5.63
CA GLY A 364 13.77 -5.81 6.22
C GLY A 364 14.18 -7.08 6.95
N TYR A 365 13.25 -8.02 7.11
CA TYR A 365 13.59 -9.36 7.58
C TYR A 365 14.59 -10.00 6.62
N LEU A 366 15.77 -10.41 7.10
CA LEU A 366 16.79 -11.14 6.34
C LEU A 366 17.09 -12.45 7.08
N SER A 367 17.77 -13.39 6.44
CA SER A 367 18.09 -14.70 7.03
C SER A 367 19.57 -15.07 6.90
N HIS A 368 20.09 -15.77 7.91
CA HIS A 368 21.48 -16.20 8.06
C HIS A 368 22.52 -15.08 8.27
N ASP A 369 23.44 -15.37 9.20
CA ASP A 369 24.68 -14.67 9.54
C ASP A 369 24.66 -13.13 9.46
N LEU A 370 23.57 -12.48 9.85
CA LEU A 370 23.46 -11.01 9.70
C LEU A 370 24.48 -10.24 10.54
N LYS A 371 25.11 -10.90 11.51
CA LYS A 371 26.29 -10.41 12.22
C LYS A 371 27.42 -10.00 11.25
N ILE A 372 27.76 -10.80 10.23
CA ILE A 372 28.84 -10.44 9.28
C ILE A 372 28.48 -9.21 8.43
N LEU A 373 27.20 -9.03 8.09
CA LEU A 373 26.71 -7.83 7.39
C LEU A 373 26.88 -6.57 8.24
N PHE A 374 26.46 -6.60 9.52
CA PHE A 374 26.53 -5.43 10.38
C PHE A 374 27.96 -5.12 10.87
N GLU A 375 28.82 -6.13 11.04
CA GLU A 375 30.25 -5.95 11.30
C GLU A 375 30.96 -5.30 10.10
N TYR A 376 30.69 -5.77 8.86
CA TYR A 376 31.18 -5.13 7.63
C TYR A 376 30.72 -3.67 7.51
N LEU A 377 29.43 -3.39 7.78
CA LEU A 377 28.90 -2.03 7.71
C LEU A 377 29.50 -1.11 8.79
N ASN A 378 29.71 -1.60 10.01
CA ASN A 378 30.40 -0.86 11.07
C ASN A 378 31.84 -0.50 10.67
N ASP A 379 32.59 -1.44 10.10
CA ASP A 379 33.94 -1.23 9.59
C ASP A 379 33.97 -0.16 8.47
N VAL A 380 33.10 -0.29 7.46
CA VAL A 380 32.98 0.65 6.34
C VAL A 380 32.66 2.06 6.82
N PHE A 381 31.67 2.23 7.72
CA PHE A 381 31.26 3.55 8.19
C PHE A 381 32.25 4.15 9.20
N SER A 382 32.92 3.34 10.02
CA SER A 382 34.01 3.81 10.88
C SER A 382 35.21 4.28 10.06
N LYS A 383 35.64 3.51 9.05
CA LYS A 383 36.69 3.93 8.10
C LYS A 383 36.33 5.18 7.33
N ALA A 384 35.05 5.36 6.97
CA ALA A 384 34.56 6.59 6.34
C ALA A 384 34.62 7.79 7.29
N ARG A 385 34.12 7.65 8.53
CA ARG A 385 34.15 8.69 9.57
C ARG A 385 35.58 9.16 9.87
N ASP A 386 36.52 8.23 9.99
CA ASP A 386 37.90 8.52 10.36
C ASP A 386 38.72 9.08 9.17
N ASN A 387 38.21 8.94 7.95
CA ASN A 387 38.75 9.54 6.73
C ASN A 387 38.12 10.92 6.46
N GLN A 388 38.84 11.99 6.77
CA GLN A 388 38.43 13.39 6.59
C GLN A 388 37.98 13.80 5.16
N LYS A 389 38.16 12.94 4.14
CA LYS A 389 37.71 13.18 2.76
C LYS A 389 36.42 12.44 2.38
N ALA A 390 35.91 11.52 3.22
CA ALA A 390 34.70 10.76 2.94
C ALA A 390 33.48 11.41 3.60
N GLU A 391 32.49 11.81 2.80
CA GLU A 391 31.21 12.29 3.32
C GLU A 391 30.23 11.12 3.48
N ILE A 392 29.88 10.78 4.72
CA ILE A 392 28.78 9.83 5.00
C ILE A 392 27.46 10.50 4.61
N LYS A 393 26.77 9.96 3.60
CA LYS A 393 25.53 10.54 3.06
C LYS A 393 24.25 9.97 3.64
N LEU A 394 24.35 8.93 4.48
CA LEU A 394 23.18 8.25 5.02
C LEU A 394 22.36 9.19 5.94
N ARG A 395 21.07 9.39 5.61
CA ARG A 395 20.14 10.23 6.39
C ARG A 395 18.93 9.44 6.89
N ASN A 396 18.57 8.33 6.22
CA ASN A 396 17.45 7.46 6.60
C ASN A 396 17.92 6.02 6.76
N LEU A 397 17.66 5.42 7.92
CA LEU A 397 17.91 4.00 8.19
C LEU A 397 16.62 3.31 8.67
N ASP A 398 16.32 2.14 8.10
CA ASP A 398 15.17 1.27 8.41
C ASP A 398 15.71 -0.17 8.55
N ILE A 399 15.75 -0.72 9.77
CA ILE A 399 16.39 -2.03 10.03
C ILE A 399 15.60 -2.94 10.97
N GLU A 400 15.67 -4.23 10.66
CA GLU A 400 15.19 -5.33 11.49
C GLU A 400 16.15 -5.64 12.66
N MET A 401 15.71 -5.37 13.87
CA MET A 401 16.40 -5.67 15.14
C MET A 401 15.85 -6.94 15.82
N GLY A 402 14.86 -7.59 15.20
CA GLY A 402 14.27 -8.85 15.66
C GLY A 402 15.23 -10.05 15.60
N LYS A 403 14.80 -11.17 16.20
CA LYS A 403 15.60 -12.38 16.32
C LYS A 403 15.65 -13.18 15.02
N GLU A 404 16.84 -13.65 14.68
CA GLU A 404 17.17 -14.26 13.40
C GLU A 404 16.71 -15.71 13.28
N THR A 405 16.81 -16.48 14.38
CA THR A 405 16.28 -17.84 14.47
C THR A 405 15.68 -18.09 15.86
N SER A 406 14.73 -19.03 15.93
CA SER A 406 14.15 -19.51 17.19
C SER A 406 15.09 -20.41 18.02
N PHE A 407 16.30 -20.67 17.52
CA PHE A 407 17.19 -21.76 17.98
C PHE A 407 18.57 -21.30 18.44
N ALA A 408 19.02 -20.09 18.06
CA ALA A 408 20.29 -19.52 18.53
C ALA A 408 20.33 -19.35 20.06
N VAL A 409 21.51 -19.46 20.65
CA VAL A 409 21.75 -19.35 22.10
C VAL A 409 21.65 -17.86 22.52
N PRO A 410 21.22 -17.50 23.76
CA PRO A 410 20.97 -16.09 24.11
C PRO A 410 22.16 -15.15 23.90
N GLU A 411 23.39 -15.60 24.14
CA GLU A 411 24.63 -14.85 23.92
C GLU A 411 24.85 -14.52 22.43
N GLU A 412 24.53 -15.46 21.53
CA GLU A 412 24.58 -15.24 20.08
C GLU A 412 23.53 -14.21 19.66
N GLN A 413 22.29 -14.36 20.14
CA GLN A 413 21.21 -13.41 19.88
C GLN A 413 21.57 -12.00 20.36
N GLU A 414 22.28 -11.89 21.48
CA GLU A 414 22.75 -10.63 22.02
C GLU A 414 23.85 -10.01 21.14
N ALA A 415 24.84 -10.80 20.69
CA ALA A 415 25.89 -10.34 19.77
C ALA A 415 25.34 -9.89 18.40
N HIS A 416 24.30 -10.56 17.88
CA HIS A 416 23.61 -10.12 16.65
C HIS A 416 22.90 -8.77 16.84
N VAL A 417 22.40 -8.46 18.03
CA VAL A 417 21.80 -7.15 18.37
C VAL A 417 22.88 -6.08 18.57
N ASP A 418 23.97 -6.39 19.27
CA ASP A 418 25.04 -5.41 19.51
C ASP A 418 25.78 -5.03 18.22
N ALA A 419 26.03 -5.96 17.28
CA ALA A 419 26.60 -5.62 15.96
C ALA A 419 25.75 -4.60 15.19
N ARG A 420 24.41 -4.67 15.30
CA ARG A 420 23.48 -3.65 14.74
C ARG A 420 23.60 -2.31 15.47
N ILE A 421 23.75 -2.32 16.80
CA ILE A 421 23.93 -1.12 17.62
C ILE A 421 25.26 -0.43 17.31
N ASP A 422 26.33 -1.20 17.12
CA ASP A 422 27.65 -0.69 16.74
C ASP A 422 27.63 -0.07 15.34
N PHE A 423 26.93 -0.69 14.38
CA PHE A 423 26.71 -0.07 13.07
C PHE A 423 25.99 1.29 13.18
N ILE A 424 24.88 1.40 13.94
CA ILE A 424 24.23 2.71 14.19
C ILE A 424 25.23 3.69 14.84
N SER A 425 25.97 3.21 15.84
CA SER A 425 26.96 4.01 16.59
C SER A 425 28.15 4.46 15.76
N SER A 426 28.45 3.82 14.62
CA SER A 426 29.65 4.10 13.82
C SER A 426 29.64 5.50 13.19
N PHE A 427 28.47 6.11 12.97
CA PHE A 427 28.29 7.43 12.35
C PHE A 427 27.31 8.31 13.14
N ASP A 428 27.06 9.56 12.71
CA ASP A 428 26.22 10.55 13.41
C ASP A 428 25.10 11.16 12.54
N THR A 429 25.07 10.86 11.24
CA THR A 429 24.36 11.71 10.27
C THR A 429 22.85 11.48 10.08
N LEU A 430 22.18 10.62 10.86
CA LEU A 430 20.77 10.29 10.64
C LEU A 430 19.80 11.45 10.92
N THR A 431 18.73 11.47 10.12
CA THR A 431 17.54 12.32 10.27
C THR A 431 16.26 11.50 10.45
N CYS A 432 16.28 10.23 10.02
CA CYS A 432 15.23 9.25 10.22
C CYS A 432 15.83 7.89 10.62
N LEU A 433 15.35 7.31 11.71
CA LEU A 433 15.69 5.97 12.17
C LEU A 433 14.40 5.18 12.46
N GLU A 434 14.22 4.05 11.79
CA GLU A 434 13.16 3.08 12.05
C GLU A 434 13.79 1.75 12.48
N LEU A 435 13.45 1.30 13.69
CA LEU A 435 13.86 0.04 14.28
C LEU A 435 12.64 -0.87 14.36
N HIS A 436 12.78 -2.10 13.87
CA HIS A 436 11.74 -3.12 13.88
C HIS A 436 12.06 -4.28 14.84
N ASP A 437 11.04 -4.75 15.57
CA ASP A 437 11.03 -5.93 16.44
C ASP A 437 12.15 -6.06 17.50
N TYR A 438 12.76 -4.94 17.89
CA TYR A 438 13.83 -4.86 18.90
C TYR A 438 13.42 -5.45 20.26
N GLY A 439 14.28 -6.31 20.83
CA GLY A 439 14.24 -6.62 22.26
C GLY A 439 13.09 -7.51 22.74
N GLN A 440 12.47 -8.32 21.87
CA GLN A 440 11.47 -9.30 22.33
C GLN A 440 12.09 -10.29 23.34
N TYR A 441 11.51 -10.35 24.55
CA TYR A 441 12.05 -11.07 25.70
C TYR A 441 11.03 -12.08 26.28
N ARG A 442 11.48 -13.16 26.93
CA ARG A 442 10.57 -14.26 27.32
C ARG A 442 9.54 -13.83 28.37
N GLN A 443 8.34 -14.42 28.32
CA GLN A 443 7.22 -14.06 29.19
C GLN A 443 7.50 -14.35 30.68
N GLU A 444 8.35 -15.32 30.99
CA GLU A 444 8.83 -15.63 32.35
C GLU A 444 9.54 -14.44 33.02
N ILE A 445 10.18 -13.56 32.25
CA ILE A 445 10.88 -12.38 32.79
C ILE A 445 9.83 -11.35 33.22
N THR A 446 9.87 -10.99 34.49
CA THR A 446 8.90 -10.09 35.14
C THR A 446 9.24 -8.62 34.96
N VAL A 447 10.54 -8.28 34.89
CA VAL A 447 11.04 -6.90 34.74
C VAL A 447 11.12 -6.53 33.26
N ASN A 448 10.67 -5.32 32.90
CA ASN A 448 10.89 -4.74 31.58
C ASN A 448 12.39 -4.43 31.37
N PRO A 449 13.07 -5.00 30.36
CA PRO A 449 14.51 -4.78 30.17
C PRO A 449 14.84 -3.40 29.57
N GLY A 450 13.85 -2.65 29.05
CA GLY A 450 14.07 -1.35 28.43
C GLY A 450 14.92 -1.41 27.14
N LEU A 451 15.42 -0.24 26.72
CA LEU A 451 16.44 -0.16 25.66
C LEU A 451 17.83 -0.34 26.27
N LYS A 452 18.71 -1.07 25.57
CA LYS A 452 20.13 -1.15 25.94
C LYS A 452 20.73 0.26 26.01
N SER A 453 21.52 0.53 27.04
CA SER A 453 22.24 1.81 27.20
C SER A 453 23.18 2.13 26.02
N SER A 454 23.69 1.10 25.33
CA SER A 454 24.43 1.25 24.06
C SER A 454 23.52 1.79 22.95
N LEU A 455 22.34 1.20 22.73
CA LEU A 455 21.36 1.66 21.75
C LEU A 455 20.87 3.10 22.03
N VAL A 456 20.63 3.45 23.31
CA VAL A 456 20.25 4.83 23.66
C VAL A 456 21.35 5.81 23.26
N ARG A 457 22.62 5.52 23.55
CA ARG A 457 23.77 6.35 23.13
C ARG A 457 23.88 6.43 21.61
N ALA A 458 23.67 5.32 20.90
CA ALA A 458 23.68 5.25 19.44
C ALA A 458 22.62 6.19 18.83
N ILE A 459 21.38 6.13 19.32
CA ILE A 459 20.28 7.01 18.89
C ILE A 459 20.61 8.48 19.17
N LEU A 460 21.13 8.80 20.36
CA LEU A 460 21.44 10.17 20.78
C LEU A 460 22.62 10.81 20.04
N LYS A 461 23.51 10.01 19.43
CA LYS A 461 24.59 10.51 18.57
C LYS A 461 24.07 11.25 17.34
N HIS A 462 22.81 11.02 16.95
CA HIS A 462 22.17 11.66 15.80
C HIS A 462 21.43 12.95 16.20
N GLU A 463 22.16 14.05 16.47
CA GLU A 463 21.57 15.35 16.88
C GLU A 463 20.48 15.89 15.93
N LYS A 464 20.55 15.51 14.64
CA LYS A 464 19.65 15.92 13.57
C LYS A 464 18.46 14.97 13.36
N LEU A 465 18.27 13.98 14.25
CA LEU A 465 17.21 12.98 14.17
C LEU A 465 15.83 13.62 14.33
N ALA A 466 15.12 13.78 13.21
CA ALA A 466 13.79 14.36 13.14
C ALA A 466 12.67 13.30 13.26
N LYS A 467 13.01 12.02 13.08
CA LYS A 467 12.07 10.89 13.18
C LYS A 467 12.75 9.68 13.81
N LEU A 468 12.18 9.21 14.92
CA LEU A 468 12.56 7.96 15.58
C LEU A 468 11.33 7.05 15.67
N LYS A 469 11.47 5.80 15.26
CA LYS A 469 10.45 4.76 15.45
C LYS A 469 11.06 3.49 16.00
N ILE A 470 10.42 2.94 17.02
CA ILE A 470 10.70 1.63 17.60
C ILE A 470 9.38 0.87 17.55
N SER A 471 9.27 -0.04 16.58
CA SER A 471 7.99 -0.57 16.12
C SER A 471 8.03 -2.08 15.94
N TYR A 472 6.87 -2.73 15.96
CA TYR A 472 6.77 -4.19 16.09
C TYR A 472 5.80 -4.75 15.06
N ARG A 473 6.18 -5.84 14.39
CA ARG A 473 5.37 -6.48 13.34
C ARG A 473 4.56 -7.65 13.88
N GLY A 474 5.01 -8.27 14.98
CA GLY A 474 4.25 -9.26 15.73
C GLY A 474 4.97 -9.71 17.01
N VAL A 475 4.23 -10.23 17.98
CA VAL A 475 4.80 -10.82 19.20
C VAL A 475 5.11 -12.30 18.96
N THR A 476 6.33 -12.74 19.25
CA THR A 476 6.67 -14.17 19.25
C THR A 476 5.90 -14.90 20.35
N SER A 477 5.35 -16.08 20.08
CA SER A 477 4.59 -16.83 21.10
C SER A 477 5.47 -17.15 22.32
N GLY A 478 4.99 -16.82 23.52
CA GLY A 478 5.76 -16.93 24.77
C GLY A 478 6.73 -15.76 25.05
N TYR A 479 6.66 -14.67 24.27
CA TYR A 479 7.46 -13.47 24.48
C TYR A 479 6.59 -12.24 24.83
N LYS A 480 7.24 -11.25 25.44
CA LYS A 480 6.79 -9.88 25.67
C LYS A 480 7.62 -8.93 24.80
N ILE A 481 7.12 -7.71 24.59
CA ILE A 481 7.88 -6.62 23.96
C ILE A 481 8.38 -5.64 25.04
N THR A 482 9.61 -5.15 24.87
CA THR A 482 10.16 -4.02 25.62
C THR A 482 9.23 -2.80 25.59
N CYS A 483 8.88 -2.28 26.76
CA CYS A 483 8.21 -0.99 26.90
C CYS A 483 9.25 0.12 27.17
N LEU A 484 8.97 1.37 26.79
CA LEU A 484 9.79 2.52 27.16
C LEU A 484 9.31 3.10 28.50
N GLU A 485 10.22 3.04 29.48
CA GLU A 485 10.03 3.71 30.76
C GLU A 485 10.08 5.24 30.62
N PRO A 486 9.40 5.99 31.51
CA PRO A 486 9.40 7.46 31.53
C PRO A 486 10.79 8.08 31.40
N ASP A 487 11.81 7.59 32.11
CA ASP A 487 13.16 8.14 32.07
C ASP A 487 13.84 7.95 30.70
N THR A 488 13.53 6.85 30.00
CA THR A 488 13.99 6.61 28.61
C THR A 488 13.28 7.54 27.64
N VAL A 489 11.96 7.72 27.79
CA VAL A 489 11.18 8.68 26.99
C VAL A 489 11.70 10.11 27.22
N SER A 490 12.00 10.49 28.47
CA SER A 490 12.53 11.81 28.82
C SER A 490 13.91 12.02 28.20
N THR A 491 14.81 11.05 28.38
CA THR A 491 16.16 11.08 27.80
C THR A 491 16.11 11.30 26.28
N LEU A 492 15.22 10.62 25.56
CA LEU A 492 15.06 10.78 24.12
C LEU A 492 14.38 12.11 23.72
N VAL A 493 13.32 12.53 24.41
CA VAL A 493 12.56 13.75 24.06
C VAL A 493 13.32 15.03 24.41
N ASP A 494 14.02 15.04 25.54
CA ASP A 494 14.75 16.22 26.02
C ASP A 494 16.12 16.37 25.31
N SER A 495 16.72 15.28 24.79
CA SER A 495 18.04 15.29 24.13
C SER A 495 18.01 15.29 22.59
N LEU A 496 16.87 15.06 21.93
CA LEU A 496 16.74 15.09 20.46
C LEU A 496 15.99 16.36 19.99
N PRO A 497 16.67 17.52 19.88
CA PRO A 497 16.00 18.81 19.69
C PRO A 497 15.25 18.94 18.37
N GLN A 498 15.58 18.14 17.35
CA GLN A 498 14.94 18.15 16.03
C GLN A 498 13.75 17.18 15.91
N LEU A 499 13.45 16.38 16.95
CA LEU A 499 12.49 15.28 16.88
C LEU A 499 11.06 15.79 16.60
N LYS A 500 10.50 15.38 15.46
CA LYS A 500 9.16 15.73 14.95
C LYS A 500 8.19 14.55 14.94
N VAL A 501 8.72 13.33 14.83
CA VAL A 501 7.95 12.09 14.82
C VAL A 501 8.58 11.11 15.80
N PHE A 502 7.80 10.65 16.79
CA PHE A 502 8.25 9.62 17.73
C PHE A 502 7.20 8.50 17.82
N GLU A 503 7.64 7.26 17.61
CA GLU A 503 6.81 6.06 17.67
C GLU A 503 7.47 4.99 18.55
N PHE A 504 6.75 4.47 19.55
CA PHE A 504 7.28 3.55 20.55
C PHE A 504 6.17 2.78 21.27
N ILE A 505 6.52 1.74 22.03
CA ILE A 505 5.64 1.13 23.04
C ILE A 505 5.87 1.82 24.39
N PRO A 506 4.86 2.47 25.00
CA PRO A 506 4.97 3.06 26.34
C PRO A 506 4.80 2.00 27.43
N GLU A 507 5.37 2.24 28.62
CA GLU A 507 4.97 1.50 29.82
C GLU A 507 3.47 1.78 30.16
N PRO A 508 2.58 0.75 30.11
CA PRO A 508 1.13 0.94 30.28
C PRO A 508 0.67 1.61 31.58
N THR A 509 1.41 1.44 32.68
CA THR A 509 1.08 2.03 33.98
C THR A 509 1.54 3.48 34.13
N ARG A 510 2.41 4.00 33.23
CA ARG A 510 2.99 5.36 33.30
C ARG A 510 2.49 6.33 32.23
N LEU A 511 1.48 5.97 31.44
CA LEU A 511 0.93 6.78 30.32
C LEU A 511 0.75 8.28 30.64
N ALA A 512 0.19 8.61 31.81
CA ALA A 512 -0.07 10.00 32.22
C ALA A 512 1.21 10.83 32.48
N GLU A 513 2.34 10.18 32.77
CA GLU A 513 3.65 10.83 32.92
C GLU A 513 4.38 10.92 31.59
N ILE A 514 4.35 9.84 30.80
CA ILE A 514 4.83 9.82 29.41
C ILE A 514 4.16 10.94 28.61
N ALA A 515 2.86 11.19 28.81
CA ALA A 515 2.14 12.32 28.23
C ALA A 515 2.73 13.70 28.62
N ARG A 516 3.15 13.90 29.89
CA ARG A 516 3.78 15.15 30.34
C ARG A 516 5.16 15.35 29.72
N ILE A 517 5.92 14.27 29.60
CA ILE A 517 7.27 14.28 28.99
C ILE A 517 7.15 14.62 27.51
N ILE A 518 6.23 13.97 26.78
CA ILE A 518 5.93 14.26 25.37
C ILE A 518 5.56 15.73 25.14
N CYS A 519 4.89 16.39 26.10
CA CYS A 519 4.59 17.83 26.00
C CYS A 519 5.83 18.75 26.09
N ARG A 520 7.00 18.26 26.51
CA ARG A 520 8.27 19.02 26.51
C ARG A 520 8.92 19.09 25.13
N GLY A 521 8.63 18.13 24.25
CA GLY A 521 9.24 17.98 22.93
C GLY A 521 8.85 19.11 21.99
N ARG A 522 9.63 20.20 22.01
CA ARG A 522 9.33 21.49 21.34
C ARG A 522 8.97 21.38 19.86
N ASN A 523 9.51 20.38 19.16
CA ASN A 523 9.30 20.13 17.74
C ASN A 523 8.39 18.93 17.43
N LEU A 524 7.89 18.19 18.42
CA LEU A 524 7.06 17.01 18.18
C LEU A 524 5.75 17.40 17.47
N THR A 525 5.51 16.78 16.32
CA THR A 525 4.31 16.98 15.49
C THR A 525 3.40 15.76 15.44
N THR A 526 4.00 14.57 15.50
CA THR A 526 3.32 13.27 15.46
C THR A 526 3.87 12.37 16.56
N VAL A 527 2.98 11.83 17.39
CA VAL A 527 3.33 10.82 18.41
C VAL A 527 2.47 9.59 18.17
N THR A 528 3.10 8.43 18.03
CA THR A 528 2.42 7.13 17.89
C THR A 528 2.77 6.26 19.09
N LEU A 529 1.77 5.77 19.81
CA LEU A 529 1.94 4.66 20.75
C LEU A 529 1.55 3.36 20.04
N ILE A 530 2.38 2.34 20.18
CA ILE A 530 2.05 0.95 19.81
C ILE A 530 1.77 0.19 21.11
N THR A 531 0.74 -0.63 21.17
CA THR A 531 0.34 -1.34 22.40
C THR A 531 0.86 -2.76 22.45
N GLY A 532 1.29 -3.32 21.32
CA GLY A 532 1.90 -4.65 21.23
C GLY A 532 0.99 -5.80 21.67
N GLY A 533 -0.33 -5.58 21.83
CA GLY A 533 -1.24 -6.56 22.44
C GLY A 533 -1.14 -6.65 23.97
N SER A 534 -0.47 -5.71 24.64
CA SER A 534 -0.42 -5.63 26.12
C SER A 534 -1.76 -5.26 26.76
N TRP A 535 -2.71 -4.73 25.98
CA TRP A 535 -4.05 -4.38 26.41
C TRP A 535 -5.05 -5.40 25.87
N SER A 536 -5.95 -5.85 26.73
CA SER A 536 -6.73 -7.09 26.59
C SER A 536 -7.84 -7.04 25.54
N SER A 537 -8.27 -5.83 25.15
CA SER A 537 -9.42 -5.66 24.25
C SER A 537 -9.37 -4.36 23.45
N LEU A 538 -9.99 -4.38 22.27
CA LEU A 538 -10.14 -3.20 21.39
C LEU A 538 -10.77 -1.98 22.10
N ALA A 539 -11.62 -2.23 23.11
CA ALA A 539 -12.25 -1.19 23.92
C ALA A 539 -11.25 -0.55 24.90
N GLU A 540 -10.43 -1.36 25.57
CA GLU A 540 -9.34 -0.89 26.45
C GLU A 540 -8.34 -0.03 25.68
N ASN A 541 -7.96 -0.41 24.45
CA ASN A 541 -7.11 0.44 23.60
C ASN A 541 -7.74 1.79 23.29
N GLN A 542 -9.06 1.83 23.06
CA GLN A 542 -9.77 3.07 22.79
C GLN A 542 -9.88 3.96 24.04
N GLU A 543 -10.05 3.38 25.22
CA GLU A 543 -10.06 4.10 26.49
C GLU A 543 -8.67 4.65 26.82
N LYS A 544 -7.64 3.79 26.87
CA LYS A 544 -6.25 4.18 27.17
C LYS A 544 -5.68 5.17 26.15
N GLY A 545 -6.05 5.03 24.88
CA GLY A 545 -5.65 5.99 23.84
C GLY A 545 -6.30 7.37 24.00
N LEU A 546 -7.56 7.42 24.47
CA LEU A 546 -8.22 8.68 24.81
C LEU A 546 -7.70 9.28 26.13
N GLU A 547 -7.38 8.45 27.14
CA GLU A 547 -6.75 8.86 28.40
C GLU A 547 -5.39 9.55 28.15
N PHE A 548 -4.54 8.95 27.32
CA PHE A 548 -3.27 9.55 26.90
C PHE A 548 -3.47 10.86 26.13
N LEU A 549 -4.39 10.87 25.16
CA LEU A 549 -4.71 12.08 24.38
C LEU A 549 -5.22 13.22 25.27
N HIS A 550 -6.12 12.93 26.21
CA HIS A 550 -6.65 13.89 27.17
C HIS A 550 -5.59 14.33 28.18
N SER A 551 -4.62 13.48 28.53
CA SER A 551 -3.48 13.84 29.40
C SER A 551 -2.57 14.87 28.73
N ILE A 552 -2.24 14.68 27.43
CA ILE A 552 -1.53 15.69 26.62
C ILE A 552 -2.34 17.00 26.58
N PHE A 553 -3.64 16.94 26.29
CA PHE A 553 -4.48 18.14 26.22
C PHE A 553 -4.55 18.87 27.56
N GLN A 554 -4.72 18.15 28.67
CA GLN A 554 -4.71 18.76 30.00
C GLN A 554 -3.38 19.45 30.32
N GLN A 555 -2.25 18.81 30.01
CA GLN A 555 -0.93 19.39 30.28
C GLN A 555 -0.69 20.68 29.50
N VAL A 556 -0.99 20.70 28.19
CA VAL A 556 -0.82 21.89 27.35
C VAL A 556 -1.81 22.99 27.72
N LEU A 557 -3.09 22.66 27.95
CA LEU A 557 -4.11 23.65 28.34
C LEU A 557 -3.84 24.28 29.72
N LYS A 558 -3.23 23.53 30.65
CA LYS A 558 -2.82 23.99 31.99
C LYS A 558 -1.41 24.59 32.03
N GLY A 559 -0.70 24.69 30.90
CA GLY A 559 0.64 25.29 30.81
C GLY A 559 0.67 26.74 31.27
N ASP A 560 1.87 27.30 31.45
CA ASP A 560 2.08 28.56 32.20
C ASP A 560 1.10 29.69 31.88
N VAL A 561 0.64 30.35 32.94
CA VAL A 561 -0.42 31.38 32.89
C VAL A 561 0.16 32.77 32.61
N ASN A 562 1.47 32.94 32.79
CA ASN A 562 2.11 34.24 33.06
C ASN A 562 2.25 35.20 31.86
N ASN A 563 1.81 34.83 30.65
CA ASN A 563 1.92 35.68 29.44
C ASN A 563 0.64 35.83 28.60
N ASP A 564 -0.41 35.03 28.84
CA ASP A 564 -1.57 34.98 27.93
C ASP A 564 -2.60 36.08 28.22
N THR A 565 -2.37 37.29 27.73
CA THR A 565 -3.44 38.32 27.61
C THR A 565 -4.35 38.09 26.39
N GLY A 566 -3.98 37.18 25.49
CA GLY A 566 -4.68 36.87 24.24
C GLY A 566 -5.61 35.65 24.29
N VAL A 567 -6.24 35.35 23.14
CA VAL A 567 -7.03 34.12 22.94
C VAL A 567 -6.08 32.96 22.64
N PHE A 568 -6.04 31.98 23.55
CA PHE A 568 -5.27 30.74 23.42
C PHE A 568 -5.42 30.08 22.04
N LYS A 569 -4.28 29.71 21.42
CA LYS A 569 -4.23 28.83 20.25
C LYS A 569 -3.28 27.68 20.52
N TRP A 570 -3.72 26.46 20.23
CA TRP A 570 -2.96 25.23 20.42
C TRP A 570 -1.56 25.32 19.80
N GLU A 571 -1.48 25.87 18.60
CA GLU A 571 -0.27 25.95 17.78
C GLU A 571 0.79 26.91 18.36
N ASP A 572 0.41 27.80 19.28
CA ASP A 572 1.34 28.71 19.97
C ASP A 572 2.03 28.00 21.16
N HIS A 573 1.39 26.98 21.77
CA HIS A 573 1.90 26.25 22.94
C HIS A 573 2.38 24.82 22.64
N SER A 574 1.94 24.21 21.54
CA SER A 574 2.36 22.86 21.11
C SER A 574 2.43 22.74 19.60
N LYS A 575 3.33 21.89 19.09
CA LYS A 575 3.41 21.54 17.66
C LYS A 575 2.74 20.20 17.33
N ILE A 576 2.20 19.50 18.33
CA ILE A 576 1.56 18.19 18.17
C ILE A 576 0.25 18.36 17.40
N THR A 577 0.26 17.99 16.11
CA THR A 577 -0.92 18.02 15.23
C THR A 577 -1.57 16.64 15.08
N ARG A 578 -0.84 15.58 15.46
CA ARG A 578 -1.28 14.19 15.32
C ARG A 578 -0.86 13.34 16.51
N VAL A 579 -1.82 12.58 17.03
CA VAL A 579 -1.57 11.51 18.01
C VAL A 579 -2.19 10.23 17.46
N ALA A 580 -1.47 9.11 17.58
CA ALA A 580 -1.96 7.80 17.18
C ALA A 580 -1.72 6.78 18.30
N VAL A 581 -2.63 5.81 18.41
CA VAL A 581 -2.53 4.67 19.33
C VAL A 581 -3.00 3.44 18.57
N ASP A 582 -2.05 2.55 18.26
CA ASP A 582 -2.18 1.49 17.24
C ASP A 582 -2.78 2.01 15.91
N TRP A 583 -4.03 1.64 15.67
CA TRP A 583 -4.81 1.90 14.47
C TRP A 583 -5.70 3.15 14.59
N MET A 584 -5.84 3.71 15.80
CA MET A 584 -6.58 4.94 16.06
C MET A 584 -5.68 6.14 15.82
N ILE A 585 -6.20 7.14 15.12
CA ILE A 585 -5.42 8.30 14.67
C ILE A 585 -6.27 9.55 14.85
N TRP A 586 -5.78 10.49 15.65
CA TRP A 586 -6.42 11.78 15.90
C TRP A 586 -5.62 12.94 15.30
N GLU A 587 -6.32 13.80 14.58
CA GLU A 587 -5.87 15.13 14.16
C GLU A 587 -6.23 16.14 15.26
N VAL A 588 -5.32 17.06 15.59
CA VAL A 588 -5.37 17.98 16.74
C VAL A 588 -5.02 19.40 16.31
N GLY A 589 -5.72 20.40 16.84
CA GLY A 589 -5.39 21.83 16.68
C GLY A 589 -6.49 22.76 17.22
N SER A 590 -6.29 24.07 17.18
CA SER A 590 -7.35 25.04 17.49
C SER A 590 -8.33 25.25 16.34
N LYS A 591 -7.95 24.91 15.09
CA LYS A 591 -8.83 24.96 13.91
C LYS A 591 -8.62 23.75 13.02
N LEU A 592 -9.66 22.94 12.83
CA LEU A 592 -9.65 21.80 11.91
C LEU A 592 -10.41 22.14 10.62
N GLY A 593 -9.84 21.76 9.46
CA GLY A 593 -10.46 22.02 8.15
C GLY A 593 -11.77 21.24 7.93
N LYS A 594 -12.46 21.48 6.79
CA LYS A 594 -13.68 20.72 6.44
C LYS A 594 -13.39 19.20 6.41
N ALA A 595 -14.25 18.40 7.04
CA ALA A 595 -14.07 16.96 7.12
C ALA A 595 -14.18 16.29 5.74
N LYS A 596 -13.15 15.53 5.34
CA LYS A 596 -13.16 14.67 4.15
C LYS A 596 -13.90 13.35 4.44
N LYS A 597 -14.36 12.63 3.41
CA LYS A 597 -15.05 11.33 3.57
C LYS A 597 -14.14 10.34 4.32
N GLY A 598 -14.60 9.79 5.43
CA GLY A 598 -13.82 8.89 6.30
C GLY A 598 -13.22 9.57 7.54
N MET A 599 -13.36 10.89 7.70
CA MET A 599 -13.07 11.58 8.96
C MET A 599 -14.33 11.63 9.84
N LYS A 600 -14.18 11.44 11.15
CA LYS A 600 -15.28 11.64 12.11
C LYS A 600 -15.47 13.14 12.41
N LYS A 601 -16.61 13.50 13.01
CA LYS A 601 -16.87 14.88 13.44
C LYS A 601 -15.83 15.34 14.47
N ALA A 602 -15.46 16.62 14.43
CA ALA A 602 -14.60 17.22 15.44
C ALA A 602 -15.26 17.21 16.82
N LYS A 603 -14.50 16.74 17.81
CA LYS A 603 -14.75 16.89 19.24
C LYS A 603 -13.94 18.07 19.76
N LYS A 604 -14.25 18.50 20.99
CA LYS A 604 -13.64 19.66 21.64
C LYS A 604 -13.33 19.31 23.10
N MET A 605 -12.17 19.72 23.59
CA MET A 605 -11.82 19.70 25.00
C MET A 605 -11.54 21.13 25.46
N SER A 606 -11.88 21.46 26.70
CA SER A 606 -11.66 22.79 27.27
C SER A 606 -11.35 22.71 28.76
N VAL A 607 -10.44 23.56 29.23
CA VAL A 607 -10.09 23.72 30.65
C VAL A 607 -10.25 25.19 31.03
N ALA A 608 -10.81 25.44 32.21
CA ALA A 608 -10.84 26.79 32.79
C ALA A 608 -9.51 27.05 33.50
N VAL A 609 -8.85 28.17 33.16
CA VAL A 609 -7.58 28.60 33.75
C VAL A 609 -7.74 30.08 34.15
N GLY A 610 -7.86 30.32 35.46
CA GLY A 610 -8.26 31.63 35.98
C GLY A 610 -9.62 32.06 35.40
N LYS A 611 -9.65 33.23 34.73
CA LYS A 611 -10.84 33.76 34.05
C LYS A 611 -10.96 33.32 32.57
N GLN A 612 -9.97 32.62 32.02
CA GLN A 612 -9.97 32.19 30.62
C GLN A 612 -10.46 30.75 30.46
N LYS A 613 -11.08 30.48 29.32
CA LYS A 613 -11.41 29.14 28.86
C LYS A 613 -10.48 28.76 27.71
N ARG A 614 -9.46 27.96 27.98
CA ARG A 614 -8.52 27.45 26.97
C ARG A 614 -9.12 26.20 26.31
N GLU A 615 -9.03 26.06 24.99
CA GLU A 615 -9.77 25.04 24.23
C GLU A 615 -8.96 24.46 23.05
N VAL A 616 -9.15 23.16 22.79
CA VAL A 616 -8.55 22.43 21.65
C VAL A 616 -9.61 21.60 20.92
N LEU A 617 -9.48 21.47 19.60
CA LEU A 617 -10.29 20.59 18.76
C LEU A 617 -9.49 19.34 18.40
N TYR A 618 -10.20 18.21 18.31
CA TYR A 618 -9.61 16.96 17.83
C TYR A 618 -10.62 16.13 17.05
N ARG A 619 -10.17 15.35 16.06
CA ARG A 619 -11.03 14.39 15.36
C ARG A 619 -10.29 13.11 15.01
N ASP A 620 -11.03 12.01 15.03
CA ASP A 620 -10.57 10.73 14.54
C ASP A 620 -10.57 10.73 13.00
N ILE A 621 -9.41 10.39 12.44
CA ILE A 621 -9.12 10.30 10.99
C ILE A 621 -8.67 8.88 10.58
N ALA A 622 -8.79 7.88 11.47
CA ALA A 622 -8.25 6.53 11.25
C ALA A 622 -8.75 5.89 9.95
N ASP A 623 -10.04 6.07 9.61
CA ASP A 623 -10.63 5.48 8.40
C ASP A 623 -10.21 6.25 7.14
N PHE A 624 -10.12 7.59 7.22
CA PHE A 624 -9.58 8.42 6.15
C PHE A 624 -8.13 8.05 5.78
N VAL A 625 -7.28 7.78 6.78
CA VAL A 625 -5.87 7.39 6.57
C VAL A 625 -5.75 5.95 6.04
N ARG A 626 -6.67 5.04 6.39
CA ARG A 626 -6.59 3.61 6.03
C ARG A 626 -7.27 3.26 4.69
N VAL A 627 -8.30 4.00 4.26
CA VAL A 627 -9.03 3.72 2.99
C VAL A 627 -8.14 3.66 1.73
N PRO A 628 -7.10 4.49 1.54
CA PRO A 628 -6.19 4.38 0.39
C PRO A 628 -5.49 3.01 0.31
N LEU A 629 -5.00 2.49 1.44
CA LEU A 629 -4.24 1.23 1.52
C LEU A 629 -5.04 0.00 1.05
N LEU A 630 -6.37 0.06 1.14
CA LEU A 630 -7.28 -1.02 0.74
C LEU A 630 -7.84 -0.87 -0.69
N SER A 631 -7.53 0.22 -1.40
CA SER A 631 -8.18 0.56 -2.68
C SER A 631 -7.24 0.72 -3.88
N GLY A 632 -5.93 0.54 -3.70
CA GLY A 632 -4.93 0.46 -4.78
C GLY A 632 -4.57 1.78 -5.48
N LEU A 633 -5.24 2.88 -5.11
CA LEU A 633 -5.00 4.21 -5.65
C LEU A 633 -3.73 4.84 -5.03
N GLY A 634 -2.64 4.85 -5.80
CA GLY A 634 -1.38 5.48 -5.43
C GLY A 634 -0.55 4.65 -4.46
N SER A 635 0.42 3.89 -4.98
CA SER A 635 1.47 3.34 -4.11
C SER A 635 2.40 4.48 -3.66
N LYS A 636 2.86 4.41 -2.41
CA LYS A 636 3.88 5.35 -1.88
C LYS A 636 5.16 5.34 -2.72
N TRP A 637 5.40 4.26 -3.47
CA TRP A 637 6.52 4.11 -4.38
C TRP A 637 6.35 5.01 -5.62
N VAL A 638 5.18 4.99 -6.28
CA VAL A 638 4.89 5.89 -7.43
C VAL A 638 5.05 7.36 -7.03
N ASP A 639 4.54 7.75 -5.86
CA ASP A 639 4.68 9.13 -5.36
C ASP A 639 6.15 9.49 -5.02
N LYS A 640 6.94 8.55 -4.45
CA LYS A 640 8.37 8.74 -4.20
C LYS A 640 9.14 8.96 -5.51
N VAL A 641 8.93 8.13 -6.52
CA VAL A 641 9.70 8.21 -7.79
C VAL A 641 9.21 9.34 -8.72
N LYS A 642 7.92 9.71 -8.68
CA LYS A 642 7.37 10.86 -9.44
C LYS A 642 8.09 12.17 -9.13
N ASN A 643 8.58 12.34 -7.91
CA ASN A 643 9.23 13.56 -7.44
C ASN A 643 10.76 13.59 -7.65
N ASP A 644 11.40 12.47 -8.02
CA ASP A 644 12.83 12.40 -8.38
C ASP A 644 13.07 12.19 -9.90
N ILE A 645 12.03 11.77 -10.64
CA ILE A 645 12.05 11.72 -12.10
C ILE A 645 12.02 13.12 -12.72
N LYS A 646 11.20 14.02 -12.16
CA LYS A 646 11.10 15.44 -12.53
C LYS A 646 12.40 16.22 -12.25
#